data_AF-A0A939Y7R1-F1
#
_entry.id   AF-A0A939Y7R1-F1
#
_cell.length_a   1.000
_cell.length_b   1.000
_cell.length_c   1.000
_cell.angle_alpha   90.00
_cell.angle_beta   90.00
_cell.angle_gamma   90.00
#
_symmetry.space_group_name_H-M   'P 1'
#
loop_
_entity.id
_entity.type
_entity.pdbx_description
1 polymer ?
#
loop_
_entity_poly.entity_id
_entity_poly.type
_entity_poly.pdbx_seq_one_letter_code
_entity_poly.pdbx_strand_id
1 'polypeptide(L)'
;MKTRKLLMSSAALLPVISIAQSDRPNIIILNIDDMGYSDPSCFGGDYVKTTNIDQLANEGLSLTQFYTSCPISSPSRVGLTTGMYPTRWGINTFLQERVNNAKNEQNDFLSDKAPSMARALKASGYATGHFGKWHMGGGRDVKNAPSITNYGFDEYASTWESPDPDPKLTSTNWIWAATDEIKRWNRTAYFVDKTLDFLSRHKDQPCFISLWPDDVHTPWVYEGDDASQRQSSHSLSIVLAELDRQIGRFMQGLKDLGIDQNTIVIFTGDNGPAPDFDGHRTNDFRGQKGTLYEGGIRMPFIIRWPNHIPVGVKNDKSVVCMVDLFPSLCKIAGAEVPTNYPLDGVDMSDVITGQSERERTTPLFWEFGKTKADRVSPHIAVRDGEWKLLVNADGSMTELYNMTTDFNEKNNVATANPAITQRLKKAAIDWFNEAYREYADNVIYVTPEGDDTADGTSWTEATTLSHAVKLAKTESGAQVWMKQGTYNVSSSVISDNVAFYGGFNSTEKKLTERNWKTNPTIIDGGGTVSPFRNSLNTSTSTVLDGLIIQNGINQAGANGNGNGGGAILNDGAVVRNCIFRNNRTQTSKNGAAIHCHTGQIRIENSLFYGNTSSGNGGAVQIGGGVTTTIVNCTFCDNQAAGPGGAFGLGNDGSNLNIYNSIAWHNTGAGSYSSLGQNTNVNGGGTVISQYSAIESQSTKLTDGDDNNHMALSESVTPMFEEGGYRLQESSPCIDAGNVNLASNINYDLNMQRRFSGAQIDMGAYEFDNGEPVVGNSVIHVAPDGDEAQDGTTWDKATSLQHALTLADTYTDKAMLWLKEGTYIVTTPIHPDKMEIYGGFSGNEQTLEERNFAEHLTIIDGDGKISPIRNSNLDANVVTLLDGLIIQNGINQAGANGNGNGGGAILTKGATIRNCIFRNNRTQNGKNGAAIHCHLGQISIENSLFVNNISSGNGGAIQIGGGVTATVINCTLCDNVASGPGGAFGLGTAASNLNVYNTIAWHNTGAGNYNSFGQNTDVNGGGTVISLSSAIESQSTKFTDGNDENHIFLSQENTPMFTEDGYQLQKGSPCIDTGDDNYAAISVCDLAGKSRLAGTHIDRGAYEFVEGTTAINSHTPALSKSEGAIYDLSGRRIKGHGARSKGQEDNQMINDQCSMFNGLKKGIYIVNRKKVIE
;
A
#
# COMPACT_ATOMS: atom_id res chain seq x y z
N MET A 1 -46.78 25.92 50.02
CA MET A 1 -47.09 26.50 51.36
C MET A 1 -46.05 25.97 52.33
N LYS A 2 -45.03 26.76 52.66
CA LYS A 2 -44.94 27.61 53.87
C LYS A 2 -44.96 26.80 55.16
N THR A 3 -43.81 26.73 55.86
CA THR A 3 -43.63 27.52 57.09
C THR A 3 -42.16 27.68 57.48
N ARG A 4 -41.76 28.94 57.72
CA ARG A 4 -40.52 29.38 58.38
C ARG A 4 -40.76 29.55 59.88
N LYS A 5 -39.69 29.37 60.66
CA LYS A 5 -39.16 30.18 61.80
C LYS A 5 -38.62 29.20 62.86
N LEU A 6 -37.57 29.42 63.63
CA LEU A 6 -36.49 30.41 63.80
C LEU A 6 -35.89 30.01 65.17
N LEU A 7 -34.57 29.87 65.37
CA LEU A 7 -33.98 29.97 66.73
C LEU A 7 -32.46 30.15 66.69
N MET A 8 -32.02 30.95 67.65
CA MET A 8 -30.72 31.60 67.81
C MET A 8 -29.61 30.69 68.36
N SER A 9 -28.41 30.93 67.82
CA SER A 9 -27.04 30.92 68.38
C SER A 9 -26.76 30.37 69.80
N SER A 10 -25.72 29.53 69.90
CA SER A 10 -24.54 29.71 70.79
C SER A 10 -23.34 28.83 70.39
N ALA A 11 -22.19 29.49 70.21
CA ALA A 11 -20.79 29.03 70.27
C ALA A 11 -20.35 27.69 69.64
N ALA A 12 -19.56 27.76 68.56
CA ALA A 12 -18.64 26.69 68.16
C ALA A 12 -17.32 27.28 67.65
N LEU A 13 -16.23 26.59 68.01
CA LEU A 13 -14.84 26.91 67.76
C LEU A 13 -14.57 27.37 66.31
N LEU A 14 -13.66 28.34 66.16
CA LEU A 14 -13.04 28.69 64.88
C LEU A 14 -12.41 27.42 64.27
N PRO A 15 -12.82 26.99 63.06
CA PRO A 15 -12.05 25.99 62.33
C PRO A 15 -10.83 26.68 61.74
N VAL A 16 -9.68 26.04 61.91
CA VAL A 16 -8.48 26.30 61.11
C VAL A 16 -8.90 26.21 59.65
N ILE A 17 -8.75 27.30 58.91
CA ILE A 17 -8.97 27.32 57.47
C ILE A 17 -7.89 26.43 56.88
N SER A 18 -8.26 25.19 56.53
CA SER A 18 -7.47 24.33 55.66
C SER A 18 -7.37 25.05 54.32
N ILE A 19 -6.16 25.44 53.93
CA ILE A 19 -5.87 25.86 52.56
C ILE A 19 -6.19 24.63 51.70
N ALA A 20 -7.24 24.71 50.88
CA ALA A 20 -7.59 23.63 49.97
C ALA A 20 -6.48 23.52 48.93
N GLN A 21 -5.77 22.39 48.94
CA GLN A 21 -4.89 21.97 47.85
C GLN A 21 -5.71 21.96 46.55
N SER A 22 -5.17 22.48 45.44
CA SER A 22 -5.83 22.44 44.13
C SER A 22 -6.37 21.04 43.85
N ASP A 23 -7.67 20.91 43.54
CA ASP A 23 -8.31 19.63 43.19
C ASP A 23 -7.68 18.95 41.95
N ARG A 24 -6.91 19.70 41.17
CA ARG A 24 -6.20 19.21 39.98
C ARG A 24 -4.77 18.78 40.32
N PRO A 25 -4.31 17.60 39.85
CA PRO A 25 -3.01 17.06 40.20
C PRO A 25 -1.88 17.76 39.42
N ASN A 26 -0.67 17.73 39.99
CA ASN A 26 0.55 17.93 39.21
C ASN A 26 0.72 16.75 38.24
N ILE A 27 1.28 17.00 37.06
CA ILE A 27 1.54 15.98 36.04
C ILE A 27 3.02 16.05 35.69
N ILE A 28 3.74 14.95 35.90
CA ILE A 28 5.18 14.87 35.61
C ILE A 28 5.44 13.67 34.73
N ILE A 29 6.03 13.92 33.56
CA ILE A 29 6.42 12.88 32.59
C ILE A 29 7.94 12.75 32.60
N LEU A 30 8.42 11.63 33.15
CA LEU A 30 9.79 11.16 33.05
C LEU A 30 9.95 10.40 31.73
N ASN A 31 10.58 11.03 30.73
CA ASN A 31 10.83 10.42 29.42
C ASN A 31 12.33 10.20 29.21
N ILE A 32 12.77 8.96 29.43
CA ILE A 32 14.17 8.58 29.47
C ILE A 32 14.72 8.29 28.05
N ASP A 33 15.91 8.79 27.75
CA ASP A 33 16.53 8.70 26.41
C ASP A 33 17.20 7.32 26.21
N ASP A 34 16.81 6.60 25.16
CA ASP A 34 17.31 5.25 24.80
C ASP A 34 17.13 4.16 25.89
N MET A 35 16.08 4.28 26.71
CA MET A 35 15.71 3.29 27.74
C MET A 35 15.18 2.01 27.09
N GLY A 36 15.88 0.89 27.32
CA GLY A 36 15.44 -0.43 26.90
C GLY A 36 14.20 -0.91 27.66
N TYR A 37 13.38 -1.76 27.04
CA TYR A 37 12.20 -2.33 27.69
C TYR A 37 12.57 -3.05 29.00
N SER A 38 13.62 -3.86 28.99
CA SER A 38 14.12 -4.57 30.16
C SER A 38 15.31 -3.88 30.84
N ASP A 39 15.55 -2.59 30.62
CA ASP A 39 16.57 -1.91 31.43
C ASP A 39 16.13 -1.81 32.91
N PRO A 40 14.88 -1.42 33.25
CA PRO A 40 14.40 -1.51 34.63
C PRO A 40 14.17 -2.96 35.07
N SER A 41 14.56 -3.30 36.30
CA SER A 41 14.43 -4.68 36.80
C SER A 41 12.98 -5.16 36.91
N CYS A 42 12.01 -4.26 37.17
CA CYS A 42 10.59 -4.56 37.12
C CYS A 42 10.04 -4.96 35.73
N PHE A 43 10.81 -4.76 34.65
CA PHE A 43 10.49 -5.20 33.29
C PHE A 43 11.38 -6.35 32.79
N GLY A 44 12.14 -7.00 33.68
CA GLY A 44 12.92 -8.21 33.38
C GLY A 44 14.45 -8.02 33.32
N GLY A 45 14.94 -6.80 33.55
CA GLY A 45 16.38 -6.50 33.57
C GLY A 45 17.15 -7.06 34.75
N ASP A 46 18.42 -7.38 34.53
CA ASP A 46 19.34 -7.90 35.55
C ASP A 46 20.72 -7.21 35.60
N TYR A 47 20.95 -6.16 34.78
CA TYR A 47 22.20 -5.39 34.81
C TYR A 47 22.45 -4.68 36.16
N VAL A 48 21.41 -4.09 36.72
CA VAL A 48 21.38 -3.51 38.08
C VAL A 48 19.96 -3.55 38.62
N LYS A 49 19.83 -3.73 39.93
CA LYS A 49 18.52 -3.64 40.60
C LYS A 49 18.07 -2.18 40.71
N THR A 50 17.06 -1.79 39.94
CA THR A 50 16.49 -0.43 39.92
C THR A 50 15.46 -0.26 41.02
N THR A 51 15.93 -0.16 42.27
CA THR A 51 15.06 -0.24 43.46
C THR A 51 14.01 0.87 43.52
N ASN A 52 14.34 2.08 43.03
CA ASN A 52 13.42 3.21 43.10
C ASN A 52 12.39 3.18 41.96
N ILE A 53 12.79 2.78 40.75
CA ILE A 53 11.88 2.58 39.62
C ILE A 53 10.95 1.38 39.91
N ASP A 54 11.47 0.30 40.48
CA ASP A 54 10.66 -0.85 40.92
C ASP A 54 9.64 -0.44 41.99
N GLN A 55 10.03 0.45 42.92
CA GLN A 55 9.09 1.00 43.91
C GLN A 55 8.00 1.84 43.24
N LEU A 56 8.32 2.63 42.21
CA LEU A 56 7.33 3.37 41.43
C LEU A 56 6.30 2.43 40.78
N ALA A 57 6.75 1.30 40.22
CA ALA A 57 5.89 0.26 39.67
C ALA A 57 5.03 -0.41 40.75
N ASN A 58 5.63 -0.76 41.90
CA ASN A 58 4.91 -1.37 43.02
C ASN A 58 3.86 -0.44 43.65
N GLU A 59 4.06 0.88 43.57
CA GLU A 59 3.13 1.89 44.08
C GLU A 59 2.10 2.35 43.04
N GLY A 60 2.20 1.88 41.79
CA GLY A 60 1.38 2.34 40.67
C GLY A 60 0.91 1.23 39.74
N LEU A 61 0.64 1.61 38.50
CA LEU A 61 0.23 0.72 37.42
C LEU A 61 1.34 0.65 36.37
N SER A 62 1.63 -0.55 35.87
CA SER A 62 2.55 -0.77 34.75
C SER A 62 1.79 -1.27 33.51
N LEU A 63 2.11 -0.72 32.34
CA LEU A 63 1.61 -1.20 31.04
C LEU A 63 2.70 -2.00 30.35
N THR A 64 2.41 -3.23 29.93
CA THR A 64 3.37 -4.01 29.14
C THR A 64 3.31 -3.71 27.65
N GLN A 65 2.21 -3.10 27.18
CA GLN A 65 1.97 -2.81 25.76
C GLN A 65 1.88 -1.31 25.50
N PHE A 66 2.87 -0.56 26.01
CA PHE A 66 3.04 0.85 25.71
C PHE A 66 4.03 1.05 24.56
N TYR A 67 3.64 1.84 23.56
CA TYR A 67 4.42 2.11 22.35
C TYR A 67 4.84 3.57 22.28
N THR A 68 6.08 3.83 21.91
CA THR A 68 6.50 5.15 21.45
C THR A 68 5.91 5.45 20.07
N SER A 69 5.85 6.72 19.68
CA SER A 69 5.36 7.15 18.37
C SER A 69 6.37 6.94 17.24
N CYS A 70 7.65 6.70 17.53
CA CYS A 70 8.69 6.45 16.53
C CYS A 70 9.93 5.81 17.18
N PRO A 71 10.69 4.92 16.51
CA PRO A 71 11.86 4.24 17.11
C PRO A 71 13.11 5.12 17.22
N ILE A 72 12.96 6.45 17.29
CA ILE A 72 14.07 7.40 17.48
C ILE A 72 13.62 8.71 18.16
N SER A 73 14.56 9.37 18.85
CA SER A 73 14.28 10.44 19.83
C SER A 73 13.49 11.65 19.32
N SER A 74 13.90 12.34 18.24
CA SER A 74 13.23 13.57 17.77
C SER A 74 11.75 13.36 17.41
N PRO A 75 11.39 12.48 16.46
CA PRO A 75 10.00 12.20 16.11
C PRO A 75 9.19 11.60 17.26
N SER A 76 9.81 10.80 18.12
CA SER A 76 9.18 10.32 19.35
C SER A 76 8.70 11.50 20.22
N ARG A 77 9.62 12.43 20.53
CA ARG A 77 9.32 13.63 21.35
C ARG A 77 8.29 14.56 20.70
N VAL A 78 8.30 14.64 19.36
CA VAL A 78 7.23 15.33 18.60
C VAL A 78 5.89 14.68 18.88
N GLY A 79 5.78 13.35 18.82
CA GLY A 79 4.52 12.64 19.10
C GLY A 79 4.02 12.83 20.53
N LEU A 80 4.93 12.79 21.52
CA LEU A 80 4.58 13.10 22.92
C LEU A 80 4.05 14.53 23.09
N THR A 81 4.69 15.50 22.44
CA THR A 81 4.34 16.92 22.57
C THR A 81 3.02 17.25 21.88
N THR A 82 2.81 16.68 20.69
CA THR A 82 1.72 17.04 19.78
C THR A 82 0.50 16.14 19.87
N GLY A 83 0.62 14.91 20.38
CA GLY A 83 -0.47 13.94 20.35
C GLY A 83 -0.78 13.46 18.93
N MET A 84 0.15 13.68 17.99
CA MET A 84 0.03 13.36 16.57
C MET A 84 1.22 12.51 16.12
N TYR A 85 1.05 11.73 15.07
CA TYR A 85 2.17 11.01 14.48
C TYR A 85 3.17 12.02 13.87
N PRO A 86 4.48 11.84 14.12
CA PRO A 86 5.49 12.83 13.75
C PRO A 86 5.68 12.97 12.23
N THR A 87 5.30 11.94 11.45
CA THR A 87 5.26 11.94 9.98
C THR A 87 4.39 13.06 9.42
N ARG A 88 3.30 13.43 10.11
CA ARG A 88 2.45 14.57 9.72
C ARG A 88 3.17 15.91 9.82
N TRP A 89 4.16 16.01 10.71
CA TRP A 89 5.01 17.18 10.91
C TRP A 89 6.31 17.12 10.09
N GLY A 90 6.47 16.08 9.25
CA GLY A 90 7.65 15.90 8.41
C GLY A 90 8.91 15.67 9.23
N ILE A 91 8.78 15.06 10.41
CA ILE A 91 9.90 14.66 11.26
C ILE A 91 9.87 13.13 11.32
N ASN A 92 10.77 12.47 10.60
CA ASN A 92 10.75 11.00 10.43
C ASN A 92 12.03 10.30 10.92
N THR A 93 13.06 11.08 11.27
CA THR A 93 14.28 10.59 11.90
C THR A 93 14.86 11.64 12.84
N PHE A 94 16.04 11.39 13.42
CA PHE A 94 16.68 12.34 14.32
C PHE A 94 17.02 13.65 13.61
N LEU A 95 16.78 14.79 14.27
CA LEU A 95 17.11 16.10 13.73
C LEU A 95 18.62 16.34 13.77
N GLN A 96 19.15 16.88 12.67
CA GLN A 96 20.59 17.02 12.48
C GLN A 96 20.91 18.29 11.67
N GLU A 97 22.04 18.31 10.97
CA GLU A 97 22.41 19.43 10.10
C GLU A 97 21.42 19.56 8.92
N ARG A 98 21.17 20.79 8.46
CA ARG A 98 20.18 21.06 7.39
C ARG A 98 20.35 20.18 6.16
N VAL A 99 21.59 20.00 5.72
CA VAL A 99 21.92 19.17 4.55
C VAL A 99 21.49 17.71 4.75
N ASN A 100 21.56 17.19 5.97
CA ASN A 100 21.18 15.81 6.26
C ASN A 100 19.70 15.68 6.60
N ASN A 101 19.05 16.71 7.16
CA ASN A 101 17.59 16.78 7.25
C ASN A 101 16.96 16.74 5.85
N ALA A 102 17.46 17.55 4.92
CA ALA A 102 17.04 17.54 3.52
C ALA A 102 17.22 16.17 2.86
N LYS A 103 18.36 15.49 3.08
CA LYS A 103 18.61 14.13 2.55
C LYS A 103 17.66 13.05 3.10
N ASN A 104 17.13 13.26 4.31
CA ASN A 104 16.15 12.37 4.92
C ASN A 104 14.71 12.83 4.66
N GLU A 105 14.54 13.86 3.81
CA GLU A 105 13.24 14.41 3.48
C GLU A 105 12.45 14.78 4.74
N GLN A 106 13.11 15.43 5.69
CA GLN A 106 12.49 15.93 6.91
C GLN A 106 12.71 17.43 7.10
N ASN A 107 11.87 18.03 7.94
CA ASN A 107 12.00 19.42 8.38
C ASN A 107 13.19 19.60 9.33
N ASP A 108 13.65 20.84 9.46
CA ASP A 108 14.80 21.18 10.31
C ASP A 108 14.43 21.26 11.81
N PHE A 109 13.15 21.46 12.12
CA PHE A 109 12.59 21.57 13.46
C PHE A 109 11.07 21.40 13.41
N LEU A 110 10.45 21.13 14.56
CA LEU A 110 9.00 21.16 14.73
C LEU A 110 8.50 22.61 14.69
N SER A 111 7.49 22.93 13.87
CA SER A 111 6.85 24.25 13.88
C SER A 111 6.26 24.58 15.26
N ASP A 112 6.37 25.83 15.72
CA ASP A 112 5.73 26.28 16.97
C ASP A 112 4.20 26.43 16.85
N LYS A 113 3.67 26.34 15.62
CA LYS A 113 2.22 26.21 15.38
C LYS A 113 1.69 24.84 15.82
N ALA A 114 2.53 23.80 15.85
CA ALA A 114 2.14 22.43 16.19
C ALA A 114 1.50 22.33 17.57
N PRO A 115 0.37 21.60 17.74
CA PRO A 115 -0.33 21.53 19.02
C PRO A 115 0.64 21.10 20.12
N SER A 116 0.48 21.64 21.32
CA SER A 116 1.36 21.35 22.44
C SER A 116 0.56 21.04 23.69
N MET A 117 0.88 19.90 24.31
CA MET A 117 0.32 19.50 25.60
C MET A 117 0.57 20.56 26.68
N ALA A 118 1.77 21.17 26.70
CA ALA A 118 2.09 22.23 27.63
C ALA A 118 1.21 23.47 27.40
N ARG A 119 0.97 23.88 26.15
CA ARG A 119 0.07 25.01 25.84
C ARG A 119 -1.36 24.73 26.32
N ALA A 120 -1.88 23.53 26.09
CA ALA A 120 -3.24 23.16 26.50
C ALA A 120 -3.40 23.16 28.04
N LEU A 121 -2.43 22.58 28.76
CA LEU A 121 -2.44 22.55 30.22
C LEU A 121 -2.23 23.95 30.81
N LYS A 122 -1.32 24.74 30.25
CA LYS A 122 -1.09 26.14 30.64
C LYS A 122 -2.32 27.01 30.46
N ALA A 123 -3.03 26.87 29.33
CA ALA A 123 -4.31 27.55 29.10
C ALA A 123 -5.36 27.21 30.17
N SER A 124 -5.24 26.03 30.78
CA SER A 124 -6.07 25.57 31.89
C SER A 124 -5.56 25.98 33.28
N GLY A 125 -4.47 26.76 33.35
CA GLY A 125 -3.93 27.32 34.59
C GLY A 125 -2.79 26.53 35.22
N TYR A 126 -2.16 25.59 34.50
CA TYR A 126 -0.96 24.92 34.98
C TYR A 126 0.28 25.82 34.85
N ALA A 127 1.18 25.74 35.82
CA ALA A 127 2.57 26.19 35.65
C ALA A 127 3.34 25.11 34.88
N THR A 128 4.18 25.48 33.92
CA THR A 128 4.78 24.53 32.98
C THR A 128 6.30 24.58 32.95
N GLY A 129 6.96 23.43 33.08
CA GLY A 129 8.42 23.32 33.09
C GLY A 129 8.96 22.23 32.15
N HIS A 130 10.09 22.50 31.49
CA HIS A 130 10.82 21.51 30.68
C HIS A 130 12.29 21.38 31.13
N PHE A 131 12.68 20.23 31.66
CA PHE A 131 14.03 20.00 32.17
C PHE A 131 14.64 18.76 31.52
N GLY A 132 15.68 18.93 30.72
CA GLY A 132 16.34 17.84 30.01
C GLY A 132 16.51 18.03 28.52
N LYS A 133 16.73 16.94 27.80
CA LYS A 133 16.86 16.94 26.33
C LYS A 133 15.61 17.56 25.69
N TRP A 134 15.76 18.28 24.57
CA TRP A 134 14.65 18.84 23.81
C TRP A 134 14.51 18.12 22.47
N HIS A 135 15.49 18.30 21.57
CA HIS A 135 15.67 17.59 20.31
C HIS A 135 14.48 17.60 19.33
N MET A 136 13.62 18.62 19.41
CA MET A 136 12.58 18.94 18.41
C MET A 136 12.97 20.16 17.54
N GLY A 137 14.23 20.58 17.61
CA GLY A 137 14.81 21.71 16.87
C GLY A 137 15.97 22.35 17.62
N GLY A 138 16.83 23.09 16.91
CA GLY A 138 17.97 23.81 17.50
C GLY A 138 19.27 22.99 17.58
N GLY A 139 20.36 23.65 17.96
CA GLY A 139 21.71 23.07 17.86
C GLY A 139 22.28 23.08 16.42
N ARG A 140 23.48 22.52 16.22
CA ARG A 140 24.14 22.38 14.90
C ARG A 140 24.14 23.67 14.06
N ASP A 141 23.76 23.61 12.78
CA ASP A 141 23.57 24.73 11.84
C ASP A 141 22.11 25.23 11.77
N VAL A 142 21.21 24.67 12.58
CA VAL A 142 19.79 25.06 12.66
C VAL A 142 19.61 26.13 13.75
N LYS A 143 19.86 27.39 13.38
CA LYS A 143 19.84 28.53 14.32
C LYS A 143 18.50 29.26 14.43
N ASN A 144 17.51 28.92 13.61
CA ASN A 144 16.20 29.59 13.57
C ASN A 144 15.07 28.73 14.17
N ALA A 145 15.38 27.67 14.92
CA ALA A 145 14.35 26.88 15.57
C ALA A 145 13.63 27.74 16.65
N PRO A 146 12.28 27.60 16.80
CA PRO A 146 11.53 28.34 17.81
C PRO A 146 11.98 28.03 19.22
N SER A 147 11.92 29.01 20.13
CA SER A 147 12.26 28.81 21.55
C SER A 147 11.33 27.79 22.20
N ILE A 148 11.82 27.07 23.22
CA ILE A 148 11.03 26.13 24.05
C ILE A 148 9.78 26.83 24.62
N THR A 149 9.86 28.13 24.90
CA THR A 149 8.73 28.95 25.39
C THR A 149 7.55 29.02 24.42
N ASN A 150 7.80 28.96 23.10
CA ASN A 150 6.74 29.01 22.09
C ASN A 150 5.84 27.76 22.15
N TYR A 151 6.35 26.66 22.69
CA TYR A 151 5.60 25.43 22.92
C TYR A 151 4.86 25.44 24.26
N GLY A 152 4.84 26.56 24.98
CA GLY A 152 3.99 26.76 26.15
C GLY A 152 4.67 26.54 27.49
N PHE A 153 5.98 26.28 27.56
CA PHE A 153 6.71 26.14 28.83
C PHE A 153 7.07 27.50 29.44
N ASP A 154 6.82 27.67 30.74
CA ASP A 154 7.18 28.88 31.52
C ASP A 154 8.67 28.93 31.86
N GLU A 155 9.25 27.76 32.15
CA GLU A 155 10.66 27.63 32.53
C GLU A 155 11.27 26.39 31.88
N TYR A 156 12.56 26.46 31.55
CA TYR A 156 13.27 25.33 30.98
C TYR A 156 14.77 25.31 31.35
N ALA A 157 15.37 24.12 31.26
CA ALA A 157 16.82 23.92 31.21
C ALA A 157 17.13 22.73 30.31
N SER A 158 17.79 22.96 29.17
CA SER A 158 17.98 21.94 28.14
C SER A 158 19.43 21.76 27.68
N THR A 159 19.69 20.63 27.03
CA THR A 159 21.00 20.28 26.47
C THR A 159 21.24 20.96 25.11
N TRP A 160 22.44 20.77 24.55
CA TRP A 160 22.90 21.40 23.30
C TRP A 160 21.95 21.27 22.09
N GLU A 161 21.24 20.14 21.94
CA GLU A 161 20.27 19.91 20.84
C GLU A 161 18.92 20.58 21.14
N SER A 162 18.97 21.87 21.45
CA SER A 162 17.82 22.72 21.74
C SER A 162 18.05 24.13 21.20
N PRO A 163 16.99 24.91 20.96
CA PRO A 163 17.10 26.33 20.59
C PRO A 163 17.71 27.17 21.72
N ASP A 164 17.50 26.75 22.97
CA ASP A 164 17.82 27.51 24.18
C ASP A 164 18.67 26.69 25.17
N PRO A 165 19.88 26.25 24.81
CA PRO A 165 20.63 25.32 25.63
C PRO A 165 21.23 25.99 26.89
N ASP A 166 21.19 25.31 28.03
CA ASP A 166 21.79 25.82 29.28
C ASP A 166 23.32 25.78 29.17
N PRO A 167 24.03 26.92 29.30
CA PRO A 167 25.48 27.00 29.15
C PRO A 167 26.24 26.13 30.18
N LYS A 168 25.60 25.75 31.30
CA LYS A 168 26.21 24.84 32.28
C LYS A 168 26.30 23.39 31.78
N LEU A 169 25.41 23.01 30.86
CA LEU A 169 25.30 21.67 30.30
C LEU A 169 26.00 21.53 28.94
N THR A 170 26.32 22.65 28.28
CA THR A 170 26.94 22.67 26.96
C THR A 170 28.04 23.72 26.84
N SER A 171 29.28 23.25 26.84
CA SER A 171 30.46 24.08 26.56
C SER A 171 30.93 24.00 25.10
N THR A 172 30.34 23.11 24.29
CA THR A 172 30.76 22.82 22.90
C THR A 172 29.57 22.48 22.00
N ASN A 173 29.80 22.35 20.69
CA ASN A 173 28.78 21.92 19.71
C ASN A 173 28.55 20.40 19.69
N TRP A 174 28.53 19.76 20.85
CA TRP A 174 28.32 18.32 20.99
C TRP A 174 27.45 18.00 22.20
N ILE A 175 26.81 16.83 22.20
CA ILE A 175 25.91 16.38 23.27
C ILE A 175 26.60 16.28 24.64
N TRP A 176 27.93 16.22 24.68
CA TRP A 176 28.72 16.20 25.91
C TRP A 176 30.14 16.74 25.72
N ALA A 177 30.68 17.45 26.71
CA ALA A 177 32.10 17.72 26.78
C ALA A 177 32.66 17.59 28.20
N ALA A 178 33.93 17.19 28.30
CA ALA A 178 34.64 17.13 29.58
C ALA A 178 34.72 18.51 30.28
N THR A 179 34.62 19.59 29.49
CA THR A 179 34.61 20.99 29.94
C THR A 179 33.26 21.49 30.41
N ASP A 180 32.17 20.71 30.30
CA ASP A 180 30.87 21.11 30.83
C ASP A 180 30.96 21.36 32.35
N GLU A 181 30.29 22.41 32.83
CA GLU A 181 30.26 22.75 34.27
C GLU A 181 29.58 21.63 35.04
N ILE A 182 28.40 21.22 34.58
CA ILE A 182 27.71 20.03 35.07
C ILE A 182 28.18 18.83 34.26
N LYS A 183 28.91 17.93 34.94
CA LYS A 183 29.44 16.70 34.35
C LYS A 183 28.31 15.78 33.90
N ARG A 184 28.56 14.95 32.87
CA ARG A 184 27.57 14.03 32.27
C ARG A 184 26.81 13.24 33.34
N TRP A 185 27.56 12.62 34.26
CA TRP A 185 27.04 11.79 35.34
C TRP A 185 26.26 12.55 36.42
N ASN A 186 26.28 13.89 36.40
CA ASN A 186 25.51 14.75 37.29
C ASN A 186 24.33 15.43 36.58
N ARG A 187 24.09 15.19 35.29
CA ARG A 187 23.03 15.89 34.54
C ARG A 187 21.63 15.50 34.99
N THR A 188 21.37 14.21 35.20
CA THR A 188 20.09 13.75 35.75
C THR A 188 19.83 14.37 37.12
N ALA A 189 20.85 14.46 37.98
CA ALA A 189 20.75 15.15 39.27
C ALA A 189 20.39 16.64 39.10
N TYR A 190 21.03 17.33 38.15
CA TYR A 190 20.74 18.73 37.83
C TYR A 190 19.29 18.94 37.37
N PHE A 191 18.77 18.09 36.49
CA PHE A 191 17.39 18.18 36.02
C PHE A 191 16.38 17.90 37.15
N VAL A 192 16.69 16.95 38.05
CA VAL A 192 15.88 16.70 39.26
C VAL A 192 15.90 17.91 40.19
N ASP A 193 17.07 18.52 40.43
CA ASP A 193 17.17 19.72 41.29
C ASP A 193 16.38 20.89 40.71
N LYS A 194 16.45 21.12 39.39
CA LYS A 194 15.64 22.13 38.69
C LYS A 194 14.15 21.86 38.79
N THR A 195 13.75 20.61 38.63
CA THR A 195 12.35 20.18 38.75
C THR A 195 11.81 20.43 40.16
N LEU A 196 12.56 20.02 41.19
CA LEU A 196 12.15 20.21 42.59
C LEU A 196 12.14 21.70 42.99
N ASP A 197 13.09 22.49 42.52
CA ASP A 197 13.08 23.95 42.70
C ASP A 197 11.83 24.59 42.09
N PHE A 198 11.51 24.24 40.83
CA PHE A 198 10.29 24.71 40.17
C PHE A 198 9.03 24.34 40.95
N LEU A 199 8.87 23.07 41.32
CA LEU A 199 7.74 22.60 42.11
C LEU A 199 7.63 23.32 43.47
N SER A 200 8.76 23.61 44.12
CA SER A 200 8.76 24.32 45.40
C SER A 200 8.22 25.74 45.28
N ARG A 201 8.52 26.43 44.17
CA ARG A 201 8.05 27.78 43.87
C ARG A 201 6.57 27.82 43.45
N HIS A 202 6.06 26.71 42.91
CA HIS A 202 4.70 26.61 42.37
C HIS A 202 3.78 25.68 43.19
N LYS A 203 4.12 25.35 44.44
CA LYS A 203 3.39 24.36 45.28
C LYS A 203 1.87 24.58 45.42
N ASP A 204 1.40 25.83 45.27
CA ASP A 204 0.00 26.22 45.43
C ASP A 204 -0.76 26.26 44.07
N GLN A 205 -0.12 25.81 42.98
CA GLN A 205 -0.65 25.77 41.62
C GLN A 205 -0.34 24.39 40.99
N PRO A 206 -1.26 23.78 40.20
CA PRO A 206 -0.94 22.55 39.50
C PRO A 206 0.19 22.77 38.49
N CYS A 207 1.15 21.85 38.45
CA CYS A 207 2.32 21.92 37.58
C CYS A 207 2.29 20.83 36.50
N PHE A 208 2.70 21.17 35.28
CA PHE A 208 3.00 20.19 34.23
C PHE A 208 4.49 20.24 33.93
N ILE A 209 5.16 19.09 34.05
CA ILE A 209 6.61 19.01 33.90
C ILE A 209 6.97 17.90 32.91
N SER A 210 7.70 18.30 31.88
CA SER A 210 8.47 17.39 31.03
C SER A 210 9.87 17.26 31.62
N LEU A 211 10.14 16.14 32.31
CA LEU A 211 11.46 15.82 32.83
C LEU A 211 12.07 14.76 31.91
N TRP A 212 12.97 15.19 31.02
CA TRP A 212 13.53 14.37 29.95
C TRP A 212 15.04 14.17 30.12
N PRO A 213 15.51 13.40 31.12
CA PRO A 213 16.93 13.08 31.27
C PRO A 213 17.53 12.55 29.97
N ASP A 214 18.78 12.92 29.72
CA ASP A 214 19.57 12.42 28.60
C ASP A 214 20.31 11.11 28.94
N ASP A 215 20.26 10.63 30.19
CA ASP A 215 20.57 9.24 30.50
C ASP A 215 19.38 8.36 30.05
N VAL A 216 19.56 7.15 29.52
CA VAL A 216 20.81 6.40 29.36
C VAL A 216 21.38 6.50 27.94
N HIS A 217 21.20 7.62 27.22
CA HIS A 217 21.75 7.77 25.88
C HIS A 217 23.29 7.81 25.88
N THR A 218 23.90 7.12 24.90
CA THR A 218 25.35 7.07 24.73
C THR A 218 25.96 8.46 24.41
N PRO A 219 27.24 8.70 24.71
CA PRO A 219 28.17 7.82 25.43
C PRO A 219 27.84 7.73 26.92
N TRP A 220 28.03 6.54 27.52
CA TRP A 220 27.90 6.33 28.96
C TRP A 220 29.16 6.79 29.68
N VAL A 221 29.12 8.01 30.21
CA VAL A 221 30.24 8.65 30.92
C VAL A 221 29.88 8.75 32.41
N TYR A 222 30.67 8.09 33.25
CA TYR A 222 30.56 8.11 34.71
C TYR A 222 31.83 8.68 35.37
N GLU A 223 31.80 8.91 36.68
CA GLU A 223 32.97 9.41 37.38
C GLU A 223 34.13 8.39 37.34
N GLY A 224 35.28 8.81 36.81
CA GLY A 224 36.45 7.94 36.66
C GLY A 224 36.37 6.98 35.47
N ASP A 225 35.55 7.28 34.45
CA ASP A 225 35.36 6.44 33.28
C ASP A 225 36.61 6.29 32.38
N ASP A 226 36.73 5.12 31.75
CA ASP A 226 37.64 4.90 30.61
C ASP A 226 36.88 5.13 29.29
N ALA A 227 37.41 5.99 28.43
CA ALA A 227 36.85 6.27 27.11
C ALA A 227 36.60 5.02 26.26
N SER A 228 37.35 3.93 26.48
CA SER A 228 37.19 2.66 25.77
C SER A 228 35.91 1.87 26.14
N GLN A 229 35.28 2.17 27.29
CA GLN A 229 34.18 1.39 27.86
C GLN A 229 32.79 2.02 27.68
N ARG A 230 32.66 3.17 27.01
CA ARG A 230 31.45 4.02 27.00
C ARG A 230 30.21 3.44 26.29
N GLN A 231 30.27 2.18 25.86
CA GLN A 231 29.18 1.40 25.28
C GLN A 231 29.19 -0.07 25.74
N SER A 232 29.77 -0.37 26.91
CA SER A 232 29.75 -1.71 27.52
C SER A 232 28.64 -1.86 28.55
N SER A 233 28.17 -3.10 28.79
CA SER A 233 27.15 -3.40 29.81
C SER A 233 27.55 -2.95 31.21
N HIS A 234 28.85 -2.94 31.53
CA HIS A 234 29.37 -2.41 32.79
C HIS A 234 29.14 -0.90 32.92
N SER A 235 29.44 -0.12 31.88
CA SER A 235 29.21 1.32 31.91
C SER A 235 27.71 1.66 31.95
N LEU A 236 26.88 0.88 31.24
CA LEU A 236 25.42 1.00 31.34
C LEU A 236 24.94 0.78 32.77
N SER A 237 25.41 -0.27 33.46
CA SER A 237 24.93 -0.57 34.82
C SER A 237 25.25 0.54 35.82
N ILE A 238 26.37 1.25 35.66
CA ILE A 238 26.72 2.42 36.49
C ILE A 238 25.78 3.59 36.20
N VAL A 239 25.58 3.94 34.93
CA VAL A 239 24.68 5.06 34.55
C VAL A 239 23.24 4.77 34.93
N LEU A 240 22.78 3.54 34.74
CA LEU A 240 21.43 3.10 35.13
C LEU A 240 21.22 3.10 36.64
N ALA A 241 22.23 2.70 37.43
CA ALA A 241 22.19 2.79 38.90
C ALA A 241 22.07 4.25 39.37
N GLU A 242 22.81 5.15 38.72
CA GLU A 242 22.76 6.58 39.03
C GLU A 242 21.41 7.19 38.65
N LEU A 243 20.86 6.83 37.49
CA LEU A 243 19.50 7.22 37.10
C LEU A 243 18.48 6.78 38.15
N ASP A 244 18.49 5.50 38.55
CA ASP A 244 17.58 4.98 39.59
C ASP A 244 17.72 5.75 40.91
N ARG A 245 18.96 6.05 41.33
CA ARG A 245 19.22 6.87 42.52
C ARG A 245 18.61 8.26 42.41
N GLN A 246 18.68 8.91 41.24
CA GLN A 246 18.07 10.21 41.02
C GLN A 246 16.54 10.14 40.98
N ILE A 247 15.95 9.07 40.44
CA ILE A 247 14.50 8.83 40.55
C ILE A 247 14.08 8.71 42.02
N GLY A 248 14.86 8.01 42.85
CA GLY A 248 14.65 7.96 44.29
C GLY A 248 14.68 9.34 44.95
N ARG A 249 15.69 10.16 44.63
CA ARG A 249 15.78 11.55 45.12
C ARG A 249 14.59 12.40 44.69
N PHE A 250 14.17 12.27 43.43
CA PHE A 250 13.01 12.98 42.90
C PHE A 250 11.74 12.61 43.66
N MET A 251 11.45 11.31 43.81
CA MET A 251 10.27 10.85 44.55
C MET A 251 10.30 11.25 46.02
N GLN A 252 11.47 11.23 46.66
CA GLN A 252 11.61 11.73 48.04
C GLN A 252 11.37 13.24 48.11
N GLY A 253 11.87 14.01 47.13
CA GLY A 253 11.61 15.45 47.03
C GLY A 253 10.12 15.79 46.93
N LEU A 254 9.33 15.02 46.17
CA LEU A 254 7.86 15.19 46.13
C LEU A 254 7.20 14.98 47.49
N LYS A 255 7.70 14.01 48.27
CA LYS A 255 7.23 13.74 49.65
C LYS A 255 7.63 14.87 50.60
N ASP A 256 8.87 15.33 50.51
CA ASP A 256 9.40 16.42 51.35
C ASP A 256 8.68 17.75 51.09
N LEU A 257 8.28 18.01 49.84
CA LEU A 257 7.45 19.15 49.45
C LEU A 257 5.97 19.00 49.85
N GLY A 258 5.53 17.82 50.28
CA GLY A 258 4.14 17.55 50.67
C GLY A 258 3.15 17.47 49.50
N ILE A 259 3.63 17.31 48.26
CA ILE A 259 2.80 17.29 47.05
C ILE A 259 2.62 15.89 46.44
N ASP A 260 3.31 14.87 46.97
CA ASP A 260 3.30 13.49 46.47
C ASP A 260 1.89 12.91 46.25
N GLN A 261 0.97 13.15 47.19
CA GLN A 261 -0.38 12.57 47.12
C GLN A 261 -1.24 13.12 45.98
N ASN A 262 -0.93 14.31 45.47
CA ASN A 262 -1.66 14.97 44.38
C ASN A 262 -0.75 15.17 43.15
N THR A 263 0.13 14.21 42.87
CA THR A 263 1.04 14.25 41.74
C THR A 263 0.96 12.95 40.96
N ILE A 264 0.66 13.06 39.66
CA ILE A 264 0.78 11.99 38.68
C ILE A 264 2.24 11.95 38.22
N VAL A 265 2.88 10.79 38.38
CA VAL A 265 4.23 10.53 37.86
C VAL A 265 4.13 9.43 36.81
N ILE A 266 4.54 9.75 35.58
CA ILE A 266 4.66 8.80 34.47
C ILE A 266 6.14 8.55 34.21
N PHE A 267 6.56 7.30 34.12
CA PHE A 267 7.91 6.88 33.72
C PHE A 267 7.85 6.07 32.44
N THR A 268 8.59 6.49 31.42
CA THR A 268 8.73 5.77 30.15
C THR A 268 10.03 6.13 29.41
N GLY A 269 10.21 5.56 28.21
CA GLY A 269 11.33 5.85 27.31
C GLY A 269 10.87 6.44 25.97
N ASP A 270 11.78 7.14 25.27
CA ASP A 270 11.47 7.75 23.98
C ASP A 270 11.59 6.76 22.81
N ASN A 271 12.48 5.78 22.89
CA ASN A 271 12.65 4.73 21.88
C ASN A 271 13.48 3.56 22.43
N GLY A 272 13.55 2.48 21.64
CA GLY A 272 14.34 1.30 21.98
C GLY A 272 15.82 1.59 22.25
N PRO A 273 16.54 0.64 22.84
CA PRO A 273 17.92 0.84 23.24
C PRO A 273 18.88 0.80 22.05
N ALA A 274 20.07 1.38 22.21
CA ALA A 274 21.24 1.13 21.36
C ALA A 274 22.54 1.39 22.14
N PRO A 275 23.45 0.40 22.25
CA PRO A 275 23.32 -1.00 21.81
C PRO A 275 22.23 -1.75 22.60
N ASP A 276 21.73 -2.86 22.06
CA ASP A 276 20.71 -3.74 22.66
C ASP A 276 21.29 -4.92 23.45
N PHE A 277 22.56 -5.25 23.23
CA PHE A 277 23.27 -6.40 23.84
C PHE A 277 22.60 -7.74 23.54
N ASP A 278 22.51 -8.08 22.25
CA ASP A 278 21.93 -9.34 21.78
C ASP A 278 20.47 -9.53 22.26
N GLY A 279 19.68 -8.45 22.23
CA GLY A 279 18.28 -8.44 22.67
C GLY A 279 18.06 -8.33 24.20
N HIS A 280 19.11 -8.34 25.01
CA HIS A 280 18.96 -8.40 26.47
C HIS A 280 18.32 -7.13 27.07
N ARG A 281 18.53 -5.95 26.45
CA ARG A 281 17.87 -4.68 26.84
C ARG A 281 16.45 -4.52 26.27
N THR A 282 16.07 -5.36 25.30
CA THR A 282 14.74 -5.35 24.67
C THR A 282 13.85 -6.48 25.17
N ASN A 283 14.27 -7.24 26.18
CA ASN A 283 13.59 -8.45 26.65
C ASN A 283 13.35 -9.48 25.52
N ASP A 284 14.37 -9.68 24.69
CA ASP A 284 14.35 -10.52 23.48
C ASP A 284 13.36 -10.07 22.39
N PHE A 285 12.68 -8.93 22.56
CA PHE A 285 11.91 -8.34 21.48
C PHE A 285 12.83 -8.03 20.30
N ARG A 286 12.35 -8.36 19.09
CA ARG A 286 13.13 -8.16 17.86
C ARG A 286 13.41 -6.68 17.64
N GLY A 287 14.60 -6.40 17.12
CA GLY A 287 15.02 -5.05 16.76
C GLY A 287 15.43 -4.20 17.96
N GLN A 288 15.78 -2.95 17.67
CA GLN A 288 16.31 -1.98 18.63
C GLN A 288 16.07 -0.55 18.09
N LYS A 289 16.67 0.48 18.71
CA LYS A 289 16.61 1.86 18.19
C LYS A 289 16.82 1.94 16.68
N GLY A 290 15.90 2.59 15.99
CA GLY A 290 15.89 2.73 14.54
C GLY A 290 15.29 1.56 13.76
N THR A 291 14.44 0.74 14.38
CA THR A 291 13.66 -0.32 13.71
C THR A 291 12.20 -0.28 14.17
N LEU A 292 11.25 -0.63 13.30
CA LEU A 292 9.82 -0.69 13.64
C LEU A 292 9.38 -1.99 14.33
N TYR A 293 10.33 -2.89 14.58
CA TYR A 293 10.11 -4.08 15.41
C TYR A 293 9.89 -3.70 16.88
N GLU A 294 9.30 -4.60 17.67
CA GLU A 294 8.89 -4.39 19.07
C GLU A 294 10.01 -3.81 19.93
N GLY A 295 11.26 -4.29 19.79
CA GLY A 295 12.41 -3.80 20.55
C GLY A 295 12.82 -2.37 20.22
N GLY A 296 12.35 -1.81 19.09
CA GLY A 296 12.54 -0.41 18.72
C GLY A 296 11.44 0.54 19.20
N ILE A 297 10.20 0.04 19.36
CA ILE A 297 9.02 0.89 19.61
C ILE A 297 8.25 0.59 20.91
N ARG A 298 8.47 -0.53 21.59
CA ARG A 298 7.74 -0.91 22.82
C ARG A 298 8.53 -0.58 24.07
N MET A 299 8.04 0.36 24.87
CA MET A 299 8.79 0.99 25.97
C MET A 299 8.28 0.52 27.34
N PRO A 300 9.14 0.54 28.39
CA PRO A 300 8.63 0.35 29.74
C PRO A 300 7.71 1.53 30.08
N PHE A 301 6.61 1.27 30.76
CA PHE A 301 5.66 2.32 31.15
C PHE A 301 5.10 2.07 32.54
N ILE A 302 5.27 3.07 33.41
CA ILE A 302 4.74 3.07 34.77
C ILE A 302 4.01 4.40 35.00
N ILE A 303 2.85 4.34 35.64
CA ILE A 303 2.11 5.51 36.09
C ILE A 303 1.69 5.36 37.55
N ARG A 304 1.91 6.40 38.35
CA ARG A 304 1.55 6.43 39.77
C ARG A 304 0.77 7.70 40.09
N TRP A 305 -0.34 7.51 40.81
CA TRP A 305 -1.10 8.59 41.44
C TRP A 305 -1.74 8.06 42.73
N PRO A 306 -1.18 8.39 43.91
CA PRO A 306 -1.63 7.81 45.18
C PRO A 306 -3.13 8.00 45.42
N ASN A 307 -3.81 6.93 45.87
CA ASN A 307 -5.25 6.90 46.14
C ASN A 307 -6.18 7.07 44.92
N HIS A 308 -5.63 7.20 43.71
CA HIS A 308 -6.41 7.31 42.47
C HIS A 308 -6.14 6.17 41.49
N ILE A 309 -4.90 5.69 41.44
CA ILE A 309 -4.48 4.55 40.60
C ILE A 309 -4.28 3.31 41.48
N PRO A 310 -4.73 2.11 41.03
CA PRO A 310 -4.47 0.85 41.72
C PRO A 310 -2.97 0.59 41.96
N VAL A 311 -2.64 0.11 43.15
CA VAL A 311 -1.26 -0.13 43.59
C VAL A 311 -0.77 -1.50 43.10
N GLY A 312 0.38 -1.54 42.43
CA GLY A 312 1.07 -2.76 42.01
C GLY A 312 0.36 -3.53 40.89
N VAL A 313 -0.47 -2.85 40.10
CA VAL A 313 -1.23 -3.49 39.01
C VAL A 313 -0.40 -3.52 37.73
N LYS A 314 -0.43 -4.66 37.05
CA LYS A 314 0.16 -4.85 35.72
C LYS A 314 -0.96 -5.08 34.73
N ASN A 315 -1.13 -4.18 33.76
CA ASN A 315 -2.08 -4.33 32.67
C ASN A 315 -1.31 -4.75 31.40
N ASP A 316 -1.63 -5.95 30.93
CA ASP A 316 -1.03 -6.58 29.77
C ASP A 316 -1.95 -6.70 28.55
N LYS A 317 -3.19 -6.20 28.66
CA LYS A 317 -4.20 -6.26 27.60
C LYS A 317 -4.28 -4.97 26.79
N SER A 318 -4.27 -3.83 27.47
CA SER A 318 -4.48 -2.54 26.82
C SER A 318 -3.25 -2.11 26.03
N VAL A 319 -3.47 -1.74 24.77
CA VAL A 319 -2.45 -1.16 23.88
C VAL A 319 -2.55 0.36 23.94
N VAL A 320 -1.48 1.01 24.39
CA VAL A 320 -1.40 2.47 24.53
C VAL A 320 -0.20 2.98 23.74
N CYS A 321 -0.37 4.08 23.01
CA CYS A 321 0.73 4.76 22.32
C CYS A 321 1.00 6.10 22.97
N MET A 322 2.23 6.59 22.83
CA MET A 322 2.65 7.85 23.40
C MET A 322 1.81 9.05 22.93
N VAL A 323 1.28 9.01 21.72
CA VAL A 323 0.34 10.05 21.21
C VAL A 323 -0.96 10.11 22.01
N ASP A 324 -1.38 9.02 22.65
CA ASP A 324 -2.60 8.96 23.48
C ASP A 324 -2.44 9.75 24.79
N LEU A 325 -1.20 10.02 25.24
CA LEU A 325 -0.98 10.71 26.51
C LEU A 325 -1.51 12.14 26.50
N PHE A 326 -1.44 12.85 25.37
CA PHE A 326 -1.96 14.22 25.29
C PHE A 326 -3.48 14.29 25.56
N PRO A 327 -4.36 13.67 24.76
CA PRO A 327 -5.80 13.75 25.02
C PRO A 327 -6.18 13.17 26.39
N SER A 328 -5.51 12.10 26.84
CA SER A 328 -5.77 11.48 28.14
C SER A 328 -5.42 12.39 29.32
N LEU A 329 -4.27 13.06 29.27
CA LEU A 329 -3.85 13.96 30.35
C LEU A 329 -4.65 15.26 30.35
N CYS A 330 -5.05 15.76 29.18
CA CYS A 330 -6.02 16.86 29.11
C CYS A 330 -7.34 16.47 29.75
N LYS A 331 -7.85 15.26 29.49
CA LYS A 331 -9.08 14.76 30.11
C LYS A 331 -8.97 14.71 31.63
N ILE A 332 -7.86 14.17 32.15
CA ILE A 332 -7.61 14.08 33.61
C ILE A 332 -7.49 15.48 34.24
N ALA A 333 -6.82 16.42 33.57
CA ALA A 333 -6.63 17.78 34.05
C ALA A 333 -7.88 18.68 33.89
N GLY A 334 -8.91 18.22 33.17
CA GLY A 334 -10.05 19.05 32.76
C GLY A 334 -9.63 20.17 31.79
N ALA A 335 -8.62 19.93 30.96
CA ALA A 335 -8.12 20.85 29.94
C ALA A 335 -8.77 20.57 28.58
N GLU A 336 -8.97 21.61 27.79
CA GLU A 336 -9.46 21.48 26.41
C GLU A 336 -8.32 21.05 25.49
N VAL A 337 -8.60 20.08 24.61
CA VAL A 337 -7.70 19.71 23.51
C VAL A 337 -7.87 20.70 22.36
N PRO A 338 -6.79 21.04 21.63
CA PRO A 338 -6.88 21.96 20.49
C PRO A 338 -7.79 21.39 19.40
N THR A 339 -8.74 22.19 18.91
CA THR A 339 -9.71 21.77 17.86
C THR A 339 -9.20 21.99 16.43
N ASN A 340 -8.14 22.78 16.27
CA ASN A 340 -7.60 23.15 14.96
C ASN A 340 -6.77 22.02 14.34
N TYR A 341 -6.42 20.99 15.13
CA TYR A 341 -5.67 19.83 14.71
C TYR A 341 -6.40 18.57 15.19
N PRO A 342 -6.75 17.64 14.29
CA PRO A 342 -7.22 16.33 14.73
C PRO A 342 -6.04 15.58 15.35
N LEU A 343 -6.13 15.28 16.65
CA LEU A 343 -5.12 14.44 17.31
C LEU A 343 -5.22 13.01 16.79
N ASP A 344 -4.08 12.35 16.61
CA ASP A 344 -4.02 10.91 16.29
C ASP A 344 -4.20 10.05 17.55
N GLY A 345 -3.78 10.58 18.69
CA GLY A 345 -4.01 9.97 19.99
C GLY A 345 -5.49 9.93 20.35
N VAL A 346 -5.90 8.88 21.06
CA VAL A 346 -7.25 8.75 21.60
C VAL A 346 -7.23 8.86 23.12
N ASP A 347 -8.37 9.23 23.71
CA ASP A 347 -8.52 9.24 25.17
C ASP A 347 -8.40 7.81 25.73
N MET A 348 -7.34 7.57 26.49
CA MET A 348 -7.01 6.36 27.22
C MET A 348 -6.94 6.63 28.73
N SER A 349 -7.55 7.74 29.21
CA SER A 349 -7.53 8.15 30.61
C SER A 349 -8.06 7.07 31.55
N ASP A 350 -9.11 6.34 31.16
CA ASP A 350 -9.67 5.22 31.92
C ASP A 350 -8.69 4.05 32.06
N VAL A 351 -7.89 3.78 31.03
CA VAL A 351 -6.87 2.73 31.03
C VAL A 351 -5.66 3.14 31.87
N ILE A 352 -5.09 4.34 31.64
CA ILE A 352 -3.89 4.78 32.36
C ILE A 352 -4.18 5.09 33.84
N THR A 353 -5.44 5.32 34.22
CA THR A 353 -5.84 5.43 35.62
C THR A 353 -6.24 4.09 36.26
N GLY A 354 -6.20 2.98 35.51
CA GLY A 354 -6.54 1.65 36.00
C GLY A 354 -8.04 1.42 36.25
N GLN A 355 -8.90 2.25 35.67
CA GLN A 355 -10.37 2.10 35.73
C GLN A 355 -10.87 1.08 34.70
N SER A 356 -10.05 0.73 33.70
CA SER A 356 -10.38 -0.14 32.57
C SER A 356 -9.15 -0.89 32.08
N GLU A 357 -9.34 -2.12 31.58
CA GLU A 357 -8.34 -2.89 30.82
C GLU A 357 -8.80 -3.12 29.38
N ARG A 358 -9.61 -2.20 28.84
CA ARG A 358 -10.15 -2.35 27.49
C ARG A 358 -9.05 -2.43 26.45
N GLU A 359 -9.34 -3.18 25.39
CA GLU A 359 -8.52 -3.20 24.19
C GLU A 359 -8.68 -1.89 23.40
N ARG A 360 -7.67 -1.58 22.58
CA ARG A 360 -7.71 -0.43 21.69
C ARG A 360 -8.61 -0.75 20.49
N THR A 361 -9.47 0.19 20.11
CA THR A 361 -10.44 0.02 19.01
C THR A 361 -10.02 0.69 17.70
N THR A 362 -8.92 1.45 17.72
CA THR A 362 -8.36 2.15 16.55
C THR A 362 -6.96 1.62 16.24
N PRO A 363 -6.56 1.57 14.96
CA PRO A 363 -5.20 1.19 14.61
C PRO A 363 -4.15 2.17 15.16
N LEU A 364 -2.94 1.67 15.35
CA LEU A 364 -1.73 2.46 15.53
C LEU A 364 -0.86 2.39 14.28
N PHE A 365 -0.19 3.48 13.97
CA PHE A 365 0.66 3.58 12.79
C PHE A 365 2.04 4.10 13.17
N TRP A 366 3.04 3.71 12.40
CA TRP A 366 4.40 4.20 12.53
C TRP A 366 5.02 4.36 11.16
N GLU A 367 5.85 5.39 11.05
CA GLU A 367 6.82 5.51 9.98
C GLU A 367 8.18 5.87 10.57
N PHE A 368 9.22 5.37 9.93
CA PHE A 368 10.60 5.67 10.26
C PHE A 368 11.44 5.57 9.00
N GLY A 369 12.09 6.68 8.62
CA GLY A 369 12.77 6.85 7.33
C GLY A 369 13.98 5.94 7.07
N LYS A 370 15.03 6.46 6.40
CA LYS A 370 16.19 5.63 6.01
C LYS A 370 16.90 5.03 7.24
N THR A 371 16.78 3.72 7.36
CA THR A 371 17.42 2.91 8.39
C THR A 371 18.94 2.87 8.19
N LYS A 372 19.69 2.67 9.28
CA LYS A 372 21.11 2.33 9.15
C LYS A 372 21.21 0.93 8.50
N ALA A 373 22.28 0.71 7.73
CA ALA A 373 22.46 -0.55 7.00
C ALA A 373 22.46 -1.81 7.89
N ASP A 374 22.80 -1.67 9.18
CA ASP A 374 22.81 -2.74 10.19
C ASP A 374 21.48 -2.89 10.96
N ARG A 375 20.47 -2.04 10.68
CA ARG A 375 19.21 -1.95 11.45
C ARG A 375 18.03 -1.78 10.51
N VAL A 376 17.82 -2.76 9.64
CA VAL A 376 16.82 -2.68 8.57
C VAL A 376 15.50 -3.29 9.02
N SER A 377 14.44 -2.48 9.00
CA SER A 377 13.04 -2.92 8.97
C SER A 377 12.36 -2.26 7.77
N PRO A 378 11.20 -2.75 7.33
CA PRO A 378 10.31 -1.93 6.51
C PRO A 378 10.02 -0.60 7.22
N HIS A 379 9.80 0.47 6.46
CA HIS A 379 9.73 1.84 6.99
C HIS A 379 8.32 2.29 7.40
N ILE A 380 7.29 1.46 7.17
CA ILE A 380 5.91 1.70 7.61
C ILE A 380 5.45 0.51 8.44
N ALA A 381 4.72 0.76 9.52
CA ALA A 381 4.05 -0.29 10.28
C ALA A 381 2.63 0.14 10.69
N VAL A 382 1.76 -0.85 10.82
CA VAL A 382 0.42 -0.70 11.40
C VAL A 382 0.19 -1.80 12.43
N ARG A 383 -0.48 -1.45 13.53
CA ARG A 383 -0.99 -2.42 14.50
C ARG A 383 -2.49 -2.21 14.67
N ASP A 384 -3.26 -3.28 14.50
CA ASP A 384 -4.70 -3.28 14.63
C ASP A 384 -5.15 -4.55 15.37
N GLY A 385 -5.60 -4.38 16.61
CA GLY A 385 -5.86 -5.48 17.53
C GLY A 385 -4.62 -6.33 17.80
N GLU A 386 -4.76 -7.64 17.58
CA GLU A 386 -3.68 -8.63 17.71
C GLU A 386 -2.69 -8.62 16.55
N TRP A 387 -2.98 -7.94 15.44
CA TRP A 387 -2.17 -8.02 14.23
C TRP A 387 -1.25 -6.82 14.10
N LYS A 388 0.01 -7.08 13.75
CA LYS A 388 1.00 -6.05 13.40
C LYS A 388 1.58 -6.36 12.02
N LEU A 389 1.54 -5.39 11.12
CA LEU A 389 2.09 -5.49 9.78
C LEU A 389 3.17 -4.43 9.56
N LEU A 390 4.27 -4.81 8.90
CA LEU A 390 5.32 -3.93 8.43
C LEU A 390 5.43 -4.01 6.90
N VAL A 391 5.67 -2.88 6.24
CA VAL A 391 5.79 -2.81 4.77
C VAL A 391 6.57 -1.56 4.33
N ASN A 392 7.14 -1.59 3.13
CA ASN A 392 7.62 -0.37 2.47
C ASN A 392 6.49 0.33 1.71
N ALA A 393 6.61 1.65 1.48
CA ALA A 393 5.64 2.44 0.70
C ALA A 393 5.36 1.87 -0.71
N ASP A 394 6.35 1.21 -1.34
CA ASP A 394 6.19 0.53 -2.64
C ASP A 394 5.50 -0.85 -2.54
N GLY A 395 5.08 -1.25 -1.33
CA GLY A 395 4.47 -2.52 -1.03
C GLY A 395 5.44 -3.69 -0.89
N SER A 396 6.75 -3.48 -0.99
CA SER A 396 7.76 -4.53 -0.79
C SER A 396 7.99 -4.84 0.69
N MET A 397 8.71 -5.94 0.97
CA MET A 397 9.07 -6.38 2.32
C MET A 397 7.87 -6.47 3.30
N THR A 398 6.75 -7.03 2.84
CA THR A 398 5.56 -7.19 3.69
C THR A 398 5.78 -8.29 4.74
N GLU A 399 5.62 -7.94 6.01
CA GLU A 399 5.70 -8.85 7.15
C GLU A 399 4.43 -8.71 8.00
N LEU A 400 3.87 -9.83 8.49
CA LEU A 400 2.70 -9.84 9.38
C LEU A 400 2.96 -10.75 10.57
N TYR A 401 2.61 -10.28 11.77
CA TYR A 401 2.79 -10.96 13.04
C TYR A 401 1.51 -10.94 13.88
N ASN A 402 1.22 -12.05 14.57
CA ASN A 402 0.18 -12.11 15.60
C ASN A 402 0.83 -11.79 16.96
N MET A 403 0.52 -10.63 17.53
CA MET A 403 1.12 -10.11 18.75
C MET A 403 0.69 -10.86 20.02
N THR A 404 -0.38 -11.65 19.96
CA THR A 404 -0.84 -12.50 21.07
C THR A 404 0.04 -13.74 21.21
N THR A 405 0.44 -14.33 20.08
CA THR A 405 1.20 -15.60 20.05
C THR A 405 2.69 -15.43 19.71
N ASP A 406 3.07 -14.33 19.08
CA ASP A 406 4.43 -14.03 18.64
C ASP A 406 4.80 -12.54 18.84
N PHE A 407 4.83 -12.12 20.10
CA PHE A 407 5.29 -10.78 20.48
C PHE A 407 6.78 -10.52 20.19
N ASN A 408 7.54 -11.52 19.76
CA ASN A 408 8.95 -11.37 19.37
C ASN A 408 9.13 -11.24 17.85
N GLU A 409 8.04 -11.27 17.06
CA GLU A 409 8.06 -11.11 15.61
C GLU A 409 9.03 -12.07 14.89
N LYS A 410 9.04 -13.33 15.33
CA LYS A 410 9.92 -14.39 14.81
C LYS A 410 9.32 -15.09 13.60
N ASN A 411 8.00 -15.18 13.51
CA ASN A 411 7.28 -15.96 12.51
C ASN A 411 6.44 -15.03 11.63
N ASN A 412 6.97 -14.68 10.45
CA ASN A 412 6.19 -13.91 9.48
C ASN A 412 5.07 -14.79 8.91
N VAL A 413 3.82 -14.47 9.24
CA VAL A 413 2.63 -15.22 8.83
C VAL A 413 1.83 -14.52 7.73
N ALA A 414 2.43 -13.58 7.00
CA ALA A 414 1.77 -12.82 5.93
C ALA A 414 1.16 -13.74 4.86
N THR A 415 1.94 -14.69 4.34
CA THR A 415 1.50 -15.65 3.33
C THR A 415 0.38 -16.56 3.84
N ALA A 416 0.39 -16.88 5.15
CA ALA A 416 -0.63 -17.73 5.78
C ALA A 416 -1.93 -16.97 6.12
N ASN A 417 -1.91 -15.63 6.13
CA ASN A 417 -3.06 -14.78 6.46
C ASN A 417 -3.25 -13.68 5.40
N PRO A 418 -3.54 -14.05 4.13
CA PRO A 418 -3.53 -13.11 3.00
C PRO A 418 -4.57 -11.99 3.12
N ALA A 419 -5.78 -12.28 3.62
CA ALA A 419 -6.83 -11.29 3.77
C ALA A 419 -6.46 -10.20 4.80
N ILE A 420 -5.94 -10.60 5.96
CA ILE A 420 -5.46 -9.66 6.99
C ILE A 420 -4.25 -8.87 6.48
N THR A 421 -3.32 -9.55 5.79
CA THR A 421 -2.14 -8.92 5.19
C THR A 421 -2.55 -7.83 4.20
N GLN A 422 -3.45 -8.12 3.26
CA GLN A 422 -3.89 -7.16 2.25
C GLN A 422 -4.60 -5.96 2.89
N ARG A 423 -5.51 -6.20 3.84
CA ARG A 423 -6.23 -5.15 4.56
C ARG A 423 -5.27 -4.21 5.29
N LEU A 424 -4.34 -4.76 6.07
CA LEU A 424 -3.40 -3.96 6.86
C LEU A 424 -2.33 -3.31 6.00
N LYS A 425 -1.85 -3.97 4.95
CA LYS A 425 -0.92 -3.37 3.97
C LYS A 425 -1.54 -2.15 3.31
N LYS A 426 -2.79 -2.25 2.85
CA LYS A 426 -3.51 -1.12 2.27
C LYS A 426 -3.66 0.01 3.31
N ALA A 427 -4.11 -0.31 4.53
CA ALA A 427 -4.27 0.67 5.60
C ALA A 427 -2.97 1.41 5.93
N ALA A 428 -1.83 0.69 6.01
CA ALA A 428 -0.52 1.26 6.28
C ALA A 428 -0.06 2.23 5.18
N ILE A 429 -0.18 1.83 3.91
CA ILE A 429 0.27 2.64 2.77
C ILE A 429 -0.66 3.84 2.57
N ASP A 430 -1.99 3.67 2.69
CA ASP A 430 -2.95 4.76 2.60
C ASP A 430 -2.71 5.79 3.71
N TRP A 431 -2.53 5.33 4.96
CA TRP A 431 -2.19 6.20 6.07
C TRP A 431 -0.89 6.96 5.81
N PHE A 432 0.16 6.28 5.34
CA PHE A 432 1.43 6.94 5.04
C PHE A 432 1.24 8.03 3.97
N ASN A 433 0.55 7.73 2.87
CA ASN A 433 0.30 8.69 1.79
C ASN A 433 -0.58 9.87 2.23
N GLU A 434 -1.53 9.65 3.12
CA GLU A 434 -2.36 10.71 3.70
C GLU A 434 -1.57 11.57 4.69
N ALA A 435 -0.82 10.93 5.58
CA ALA A 435 -0.12 11.58 6.67
C ALA A 435 1.18 12.25 6.23
N TYR A 436 1.84 11.78 5.17
CA TYR A 436 3.15 12.28 4.76
C TYR A 436 3.12 13.80 4.54
N ARG A 437 3.72 14.53 5.49
CA ARG A 437 3.92 15.98 5.48
C ARG A 437 2.65 16.86 5.51
N GLU A 438 1.50 16.33 5.87
CA GLU A 438 0.21 17.07 5.87
C GLU A 438 0.27 18.45 6.57
N TYR A 439 0.96 18.55 7.72
CA TYR A 439 1.14 19.80 8.47
C TYR A 439 2.58 20.32 8.44
N ALA A 440 3.46 19.61 7.73
CA ALA A 440 4.89 19.89 7.65
C ALA A 440 5.19 20.94 6.59
N ASP A 441 4.41 20.93 5.51
CA ASP A 441 4.57 21.84 4.41
C ASP A 441 3.91 23.16 4.80
N ASN A 442 4.70 24.20 4.98
CA ASN A 442 4.21 25.51 5.40
C ASN A 442 3.32 26.12 4.31
N VAL A 443 2.03 25.77 4.30
CA VAL A 443 1.06 26.23 3.32
C VAL A 443 0.68 27.68 3.61
N ILE A 444 0.85 28.52 2.60
CA ILE A 444 0.45 29.92 2.58
C ILE A 444 -0.69 30.05 1.57
N TYR A 445 -1.87 30.38 2.07
CA TYR A 445 -3.08 30.52 1.27
C TYR A 445 -3.16 31.91 0.64
N VAL A 446 -3.45 31.93 -0.67
CA VAL A 446 -3.42 33.15 -1.49
C VAL A 446 -4.70 33.25 -2.33
N THR A 447 -5.24 34.47 -2.41
CA THR A 447 -6.38 34.81 -3.28
C THR A 447 -6.08 36.07 -4.10
N PRO A 448 -6.74 36.29 -5.26
CA PRO A 448 -6.52 37.50 -6.06
C PRO A 448 -6.90 38.78 -5.31
N GLU A 449 -7.89 38.68 -4.42
CA GLU A 449 -8.38 39.77 -3.57
C GLU A 449 -7.84 39.72 -2.12
N GLY A 450 -6.74 39.00 -1.90
CA GLY A 450 -6.15 38.80 -0.56
C GLY A 450 -5.71 40.10 0.11
N ASP A 451 -5.51 40.04 1.44
CA ASP A 451 -5.05 41.17 2.25
C ASP A 451 -3.58 41.00 2.63
N ASP A 452 -2.74 42.01 2.37
CA ASP A 452 -1.32 42.02 2.74
C ASP A 452 -1.08 42.07 4.26
N THR A 453 -2.12 42.29 5.06
CA THR A 453 -2.06 42.22 6.52
C THR A 453 -2.42 40.85 7.09
N ALA A 454 -3.02 39.97 6.28
CA ALA A 454 -3.33 38.60 6.67
C ALA A 454 -2.07 37.72 6.65
N ASP A 455 -2.01 36.71 7.52
CA ASP A 455 -0.83 35.87 7.71
C ASP A 455 -0.76 34.66 6.76
N GLY A 456 -1.79 34.47 5.92
CA GLY A 456 -1.85 33.39 4.94
C GLY A 456 -2.01 32.00 5.54
N THR A 457 -2.46 31.86 6.80
CA THR A 457 -2.53 30.55 7.48
C THR A 457 -3.79 29.73 7.18
N SER A 458 -4.77 30.32 6.50
CA SER A 458 -6.01 29.65 6.09
C SER A 458 -6.63 30.34 4.88
N TRP A 459 -7.64 29.72 4.24
CA TRP A 459 -8.41 30.38 3.18
C TRP A 459 -9.16 31.63 3.64
N THR A 460 -9.53 31.73 4.93
CA THR A 460 -10.18 32.92 5.49
C THR A 460 -9.20 34.05 5.79
N GLU A 461 -7.96 33.69 6.14
CA GLU A 461 -6.83 34.61 6.36
C GLU A 461 -5.87 34.63 5.16
N ALA A 462 -6.40 34.46 3.95
CA ALA A 462 -5.58 34.38 2.75
C ALA A 462 -4.97 35.74 2.40
N THR A 463 -3.68 35.75 2.08
CA THR A 463 -2.93 36.98 1.78
C THR A 463 -2.74 37.18 0.27
N THR A 464 -2.11 38.29 -0.14
CA THR A 464 -1.75 38.50 -1.55
C THR A 464 -0.55 37.63 -1.94
N LEU A 465 -0.43 37.36 -3.24
CA LEU A 465 0.75 36.68 -3.79
C LEU A 465 2.07 37.36 -3.43
N SER A 466 2.07 38.70 -3.36
CA SER A 466 3.29 39.47 -3.07
C SER A 466 3.73 39.33 -1.61
N HIS A 467 2.77 39.22 -0.68
CA HIS A 467 3.06 38.99 0.73
C HIS A 467 3.40 37.52 0.99
N ALA A 468 2.71 36.58 0.36
CA ALA A 468 2.98 35.15 0.48
C ALA A 468 4.43 34.79 0.13
N VAL A 469 5.00 35.39 -0.91
CA VAL A 469 6.40 35.18 -1.29
C VAL A 469 7.39 35.69 -0.22
N LYS A 470 7.01 36.70 0.57
CA LYS A 470 7.83 37.19 1.68
C LYS A 470 7.76 36.21 2.86
N LEU A 471 6.56 35.71 3.17
CA LEU A 471 6.33 34.70 4.21
C LEU A 471 7.05 33.39 3.87
N ALA A 472 6.97 32.95 2.61
CA ALA A 472 7.62 31.73 2.15
C ALA A 472 9.15 31.74 2.31
N LYS A 473 9.78 32.93 2.38
CA LYS A 473 11.22 33.06 2.61
C LYS A 473 11.64 32.88 4.07
N THR A 474 10.71 32.97 5.02
CA THR A 474 11.00 32.74 6.43
C THR A 474 10.85 31.27 6.82
N GLU A 475 10.19 30.47 5.97
CA GLU A 475 9.81 29.09 6.22
C GLU A 475 10.44 28.14 5.21
N SER A 476 11.20 27.14 5.67
CA SER A 476 11.73 26.11 4.78
C SER A 476 10.59 25.24 4.24
N GLY A 477 10.63 24.87 2.96
CA GLY A 477 9.61 24.00 2.35
C GLY A 477 8.23 24.65 2.20
N ALA A 478 8.15 25.99 2.21
CA ALA A 478 6.88 26.69 2.08
C ALA A 478 6.19 26.42 0.74
N GLN A 479 4.87 26.23 0.83
CA GLN A 479 3.99 26.09 -0.33
C GLN A 479 3.07 27.29 -0.40
N VAL A 480 2.73 27.70 -1.62
CA VAL A 480 1.76 28.77 -1.87
C VAL A 480 0.58 28.15 -2.61
N TRP A 481 -0.56 28.05 -1.92
CA TRP A 481 -1.79 27.51 -2.47
C TRP A 481 -2.67 28.64 -2.97
N MET A 482 -2.95 28.60 -4.27
CA MET A 482 -3.54 29.73 -4.98
C MET A 482 -4.98 29.41 -5.38
N LYS A 483 -5.92 30.19 -4.86
CA LYS A 483 -7.32 30.15 -5.30
C LYS A 483 -7.40 30.51 -6.79
N GLN A 484 -8.34 29.89 -7.50
CA GLN A 484 -8.74 30.30 -8.83
C GLN A 484 -8.95 31.81 -8.95
N GLY A 485 -8.59 32.34 -10.13
CA GLY A 485 -8.69 33.77 -10.44
C GLY A 485 -7.44 34.30 -11.13
N THR A 486 -7.42 35.61 -11.38
CA THR A 486 -6.33 36.29 -12.10
C THR A 486 -5.51 37.17 -11.17
N TYR A 487 -4.23 36.84 -11.04
CA TYR A 487 -3.22 37.55 -10.27
C TYR A 487 -2.42 38.44 -11.21
N ASN A 488 -2.77 39.72 -11.23
CA ASN A 488 -2.03 40.72 -12.00
C ASN A 488 -0.76 41.10 -11.25
N VAL A 489 0.42 40.83 -11.84
CA VAL A 489 1.71 41.13 -11.21
C VAL A 489 2.37 42.34 -11.85
N SER A 490 2.79 43.30 -11.01
CA SER A 490 3.54 44.49 -11.44
C SER A 490 5.06 44.31 -11.34
N SER A 491 5.51 43.21 -10.73
CA SER A 491 6.91 42.80 -10.58
C SER A 491 7.01 41.27 -10.62
N SER A 492 8.14 40.73 -11.07
CA SER A 492 8.37 39.28 -11.08
C SER A 492 8.25 38.67 -9.68
N VAL A 493 7.53 37.56 -9.59
CA VAL A 493 7.44 36.72 -8.40
C VAL A 493 8.75 35.95 -8.25
N ILE A 494 9.47 36.22 -7.15
CA ILE A 494 10.72 35.51 -6.84
C ILE A 494 10.38 34.14 -6.26
N SER A 495 10.62 33.08 -7.04
CA SER A 495 10.09 31.73 -6.76
C SER A 495 11.06 30.79 -6.04
N ASP A 496 12.18 31.31 -5.53
CA ASP A 496 13.26 30.50 -4.94
C ASP A 496 12.81 29.69 -3.72
N ASN A 497 12.98 28.37 -3.78
CA ASN A 497 12.64 27.43 -2.70
C ASN A 497 11.16 27.44 -2.27
N VAL A 498 10.27 27.83 -3.19
CA VAL A 498 8.82 27.85 -2.96
C VAL A 498 8.12 26.98 -3.99
N ALA A 499 7.12 26.22 -3.53
CA ALA A 499 6.23 25.47 -4.41
C ALA A 499 4.89 26.21 -4.56
N PHE A 500 4.55 26.60 -5.79
CA PHE A 500 3.30 27.28 -6.12
C PHE A 500 2.32 26.30 -6.75
N TYR A 501 1.13 26.19 -6.15
CA TYR A 501 0.08 25.29 -6.57
C TYR A 501 -1.19 26.07 -6.92
N GLY A 502 -1.64 25.96 -8.17
CA GLY A 502 -2.95 26.42 -8.61
C GLY A 502 -3.99 25.29 -8.62
N GLY A 503 -5.26 25.67 -8.74
CA GLY A 503 -6.38 24.72 -8.86
C GLY A 503 -7.35 24.70 -7.68
N PHE A 504 -7.26 25.66 -6.76
CA PHE A 504 -8.06 25.67 -5.54
C PHE A 504 -9.32 26.54 -5.62
N ASN A 505 -10.38 26.18 -4.91
CA ASN A 505 -11.63 26.93 -4.78
C ASN A 505 -11.92 27.38 -3.33
N SER A 506 -10.90 27.37 -2.47
CA SER A 506 -10.95 27.82 -1.06
C SER A 506 -11.74 26.91 -0.11
N THR A 507 -11.94 25.66 -0.48
CA THR A 507 -12.57 24.64 0.39
C THR A 507 -11.63 23.49 0.72
N GLU A 508 -10.56 23.35 -0.06
CA GLU A 508 -9.62 22.25 -0.01
C GLU A 508 -8.72 22.35 1.22
N LYS A 509 -8.46 21.20 1.83
CA LYS A 509 -7.54 20.99 2.96
C LYS A 509 -6.31 20.20 2.54
N LYS A 510 -6.35 19.49 1.40
CA LYS A 510 -5.26 18.67 0.88
C LYS A 510 -4.86 19.09 -0.53
N LEU A 511 -3.57 18.94 -0.86
CA LEU A 511 -3.04 19.27 -2.20
C LEU A 511 -3.70 18.43 -3.30
N THR A 512 -4.11 17.19 -2.98
CA THR A 512 -4.77 16.25 -3.91
C THR A 512 -6.23 16.61 -4.23
N GLU A 513 -6.84 17.53 -3.49
CA GLU A 513 -8.23 17.96 -3.71
C GLU A 513 -8.38 19.04 -4.78
N ARG A 514 -7.25 19.62 -5.24
CA ARG A 514 -7.26 20.69 -6.26
C ARG A 514 -7.68 20.17 -7.63
N ASN A 515 -8.24 21.07 -8.44
CA ASN A 515 -8.65 20.80 -9.82
C ASN A 515 -8.29 21.99 -10.72
N TRP A 516 -7.15 21.92 -11.40
CA TRP A 516 -6.65 23.03 -12.25
C TRP A 516 -7.48 23.27 -13.51
N LYS A 517 -8.31 22.31 -13.93
CA LYS A 517 -9.25 22.49 -15.04
C LYS A 517 -10.44 23.34 -14.65
N THR A 518 -11.12 23.00 -13.55
CA THR A 518 -12.33 23.72 -13.13
C THR A 518 -12.01 25.00 -12.36
N ASN A 519 -10.83 25.08 -11.74
CA ASN A 519 -10.42 26.19 -10.88
C ASN A 519 -9.13 26.87 -11.43
N PRO A 520 -9.18 27.51 -12.61
CA PRO A 520 -7.98 28.04 -13.26
C PRO A 520 -7.34 29.16 -12.45
N THR A 521 -6.02 29.07 -12.28
CA THR A 521 -5.19 30.05 -11.57
C THR A 521 -4.28 30.76 -12.56
N ILE A 522 -4.51 32.04 -12.81
CA ILE A 522 -3.83 32.81 -13.86
C ILE A 522 -2.87 33.82 -13.24
N ILE A 523 -1.59 33.79 -13.62
CA ILE A 523 -0.60 34.81 -13.29
C ILE A 523 -0.34 35.65 -14.55
N ASP A 524 -0.75 36.91 -14.51
CA ASP A 524 -0.74 37.80 -15.66
C ASP A 524 0.34 38.90 -15.49
N GLY A 525 1.32 38.91 -16.39
CA GLY A 525 2.38 39.93 -16.44
C GLY A 525 1.97 41.25 -17.10
N GLY A 526 0.74 41.33 -17.62
CA GLY A 526 0.11 42.55 -18.15
C GLY A 526 0.80 43.14 -19.38
N GLY A 527 1.68 42.39 -20.05
CA GLY A 527 2.54 42.89 -21.13
C GLY A 527 3.72 43.73 -20.64
N THR A 528 4.04 43.70 -19.35
CA THR A 528 5.01 44.64 -18.76
C THR A 528 6.16 43.97 -18.01
N VAL A 529 5.93 42.79 -17.43
CA VAL A 529 6.90 42.08 -16.60
C VAL A 529 6.86 40.58 -16.86
N SER A 530 7.95 39.87 -16.57
CA SER A 530 7.99 38.41 -16.54
C SER A 530 7.38 37.90 -15.23
N PRO A 531 6.30 37.09 -15.26
CA PRO A 531 5.58 36.63 -14.07
C PRO A 531 6.44 35.96 -13.00
N PHE A 532 7.29 35.00 -13.36
CA PHE A 532 8.11 34.23 -12.40
C PHE A 532 9.60 34.37 -12.65
N ARG A 533 10.39 34.28 -11.58
CA ARG A 533 11.85 34.35 -11.68
C ARG A 533 12.55 33.70 -10.50
N ASN A 534 13.56 32.89 -10.77
CA ASN A 534 14.57 32.52 -9.79
C ASN A 534 15.70 33.56 -9.66
N SER A 535 16.27 33.67 -8.46
CA SER A 535 17.53 34.40 -8.25
C SER A 535 18.68 33.70 -8.96
N LEU A 536 19.43 34.43 -9.77
CA LEU A 536 20.49 33.87 -10.62
C LEU A 536 21.66 33.32 -9.78
N ASN A 537 22.23 32.18 -10.18
CA ASN A 537 23.38 31.49 -9.56
C ASN A 537 23.14 30.80 -8.21
N THR A 538 21.91 30.41 -7.89
CA THR A 538 21.59 29.58 -6.71
C THR A 538 20.81 28.33 -7.13
N SER A 539 21.09 27.19 -6.50
CA SER A 539 20.23 26.01 -6.61
C SER A 539 18.92 26.27 -5.85
N THR A 540 17.78 25.89 -6.43
CA THR A 540 16.45 26.24 -5.91
C THR A 540 15.50 25.05 -6.01
N SER A 541 14.64 24.84 -5.01
CA SER A 541 13.59 23.82 -5.05
C SER A 541 12.24 24.36 -5.56
N THR A 542 12.26 25.17 -6.62
CA THR A 542 11.04 25.82 -7.15
C THR A 542 10.11 24.81 -7.80
N VAL A 543 8.83 24.85 -7.44
CA VAL A 543 7.77 24.10 -8.14
C VAL A 543 6.72 25.08 -8.64
N LEU A 544 6.37 24.99 -9.91
CA LEU A 544 5.21 25.67 -10.50
C LEU A 544 4.24 24.58 -10.97
N ASP A 545 3.07 24.48 -10.36
CA ASP A 545 2.13 23.40 -10.65
C ASP A 545 0.67 23.88 -10.77
N GLY A 546 0.02 23.62 -11.90
CA GLY A 546 -1.40 23.95 -12.10
C GLY A 546 -1.65 25.44 -12.40
N LEU A 547 -0.67 26.14 -12.97
CA LEU A 547 -0.72 27.59 -13.21
C LEU A 547 -0.85 27.93 -14.70
N ILE A 548 -1.58 29.00 -15.00
CA ILE A 548 -1.61 29.65 -16.32
C ILE A 548 -0.74 30.91 -16.24
N ILE A 549 0.36 30.96 -16.98
CA ILE A 549 1.33 32.06 -16.98
C ILE A 549 1.24 32.78 -18.32
N GLN A 550 0.79 34.04 -18.28
CA GLN A 550 0.44 34.75 -19.51
C GLN A 550 0.89 36.20 -19.59
N ASN A 551 0.91 36.68 -20.83
CA ASN A 551 1.18 38.07 -21.22
C ASN A 551 2.46 38.63 -20.57
N GLY A 552 3.44 37.79 -20.25
CA GLY A 552 4.68 38.23 -19.65
C GLY A 552 5.62 38.87 -20.66
N ILE A 553 6.35 39.91 -20.24
CA ILE A 553 7.44 40.51 -21.03
C ILE A 553 8.66 40.74 -20.13
N ASN A 554 9.81 40.17 -20.50
CA ASN A 554 11.06 40.54 -19.84
C ASN A 554 11.69 41.77 -20.53
N GLN A 555 11.86 42.86 -19.78
CA GLN A 555 12.43 44.11 -20.30
C GLN A 555 13.96 44.08 -20.29
N ALA A 556 14.59 44.64 -21.33
CA ALA A 556 16.04 44.75 -21.42
C ALA A 556 16.60 45.58 -20.24
N GLY A 557 17.54 44.99 -19.49
CA GLY A 557 18.16 45.62 -18.31
C GLY A 557 17.50 45.29 -16.97
N ALA A 558 16.32 44.67 -16.97
CA ALA A 558 15.59 44.30 -15.75
C ALA A 558 16.01 42.92 -15.19
N ASN A 559 17.32 42.72 -14.92
CA ASN A 559 17.85 41.60 -14.12
C ASN A 559 18.27 40.29 -14.85
N GLY A 560 19.22 40.40 -15.78
CA GLY A 560 19.91 39.24 -16.38
C GLY A 560 19.49 38.99 -17.82
N ASN A 561 20.29 39.53 -18.73
CA ASN A 561 20.24 39.41 -20.19
C ASN A 561 18.91 39.66 -20.92
N GLY A 562 17.70 39.68 -20.31
CA GLY A 562 16.41 39.97 -20.96
C GLY A 562 15.64 38.76 -21.51
N ASN A 563 16.06 37.52 -21.18
CA ASN A 563 15.43 36.26 -21.62
C ASN A 563 14.31 35.81 -20.66
N GLY A 564 13.36 34.98 -21.11
CA GLY A 564 12.33 34.41 -20.22
C GLY A 564 11.14 35.35 -20.00
N GLY A 565 10.27 35.48 -21.00
CA GLY A 565 9.09 36.35 -20.93
C GLY A 565 8.04 35.90 -19.91
N GLY A 566 7.86 34.59 -19.69
CA GLY A 566 6.96 34.01 -18.70
C GLY A 566 7.64 33.65 -17.37
N ALA A 567 8.78 32.95 -17.46
CA ALA A 567 9.56 32.53 -16.31
C ALA A 567 11.07 32.44 -16.60
N ILE A 568 11.88 32.61 -15.55
CA ILE A 568 13.33 32.34 -15.56
C ILE A 568 13.62 31.33 -14.46
N LEU A 569 14.18 30.17 -14.81
CA LEU A 569 14.33 29.02 -13.91
C LEU A 569 15.78 28.54 -13.81
N ASN A 570 16.15 28.01 -12.64
CA ASN A 570 17.48 27.47 -12.33
C ASN A 570 17.44 25.99 -11.90
N ASP A 571 18.60 25.48 -11.50
CA ASP A 571 18.82 24.12 -11.05
C ASP A 571 17.80 23.69 -9.99
N GLY A 572 17.13 22.56 -10.23
CA GLY A 572 16.14 21.96 -9.34
C GLY A 572 14.69 22.41 -9.60
N ALA A 573 14.45 23.33 -10.53
CA ALA A 573 13.10 23.80 -10.82
C ALA A 573 12.25 22.74 -11.56
N VAL A 574 11.00 22.60 -11.11
CA VAL A 574 9.98 21.73 -11.72
C VAL A 574 8.78 22.56 -12.15
N VAL A 575 8.41 22.45 -13.43
CA VAL A 575 7.18 23.02 -13.99
C VAL A 575 6.27 21.87 -14.36
N ARG A 576 5.04 21.83 -13.82
CA ARG A 576 4.10 20.72 -14.02
C ARG A 576 2.69 21.25 -14.25
N ASN A 577 1.88 20.61 -15.09
CA ASN A 577 0.46 20.96 -15.25
C ASN A 577 0.23 22.46 -15.57
N CYS A 578 1.18 23.11 -16.26
CA CYS A 578 1.15 24.55 -16.48
C CYS A 578 0.80 24.92 -17.92
N ILE A 579 0.25 26.11 -18.11
CA ILE A 579 -0.03 26.69 -19.44
C ILE A 579 0.75 27.99 -19.57
N PHE A 580 1.64 28.10 -20.55
CA PHE A 580 2.34 29.33 -20.89
C PHE A 580 1.82 29.89 -22.19
N ARG A 581 1.18 31.08 -22.15
CA ARG A 581 0.58 31.68 -23.35
C ARG A 581 0.86 33.15 -23.53
N ASN A 582 1.01 33.57 -24.78
CA ASN A 582 1.15 34.97 -25.17
C ASN A 582 2.33 35.72 -24.48
N ASN A 583 3.32 35.00 -23.98
CA ASN A 583 4.51 35.62 -23.38
C ASN A 583 5.49 36.05 -24.47
N ARG A 584 6.24 37.13 -24.22
CA ARG A 584 7.09 37.78 -25.23
C ARG A 584 8.45 38.19 -24.68
N THR A 585 9.43 38.33 -25.57
CA THR A 585 10.72 38.95 -25.25
C THR A 585 10.94 40.25 -26.04
N GLN A 586 11.70 41.18 -25.48
CA GLN A 586 12.15 42.40 -26.19
C GLN A 586 13.36 42.12 -27.09
N THR A 587 13.72 43.04 -27.99
CA THR A 587 14.67 42.87 -29.11
C THR A 587 15.95 42.09 -28.77
N SER A 588 16.21 41.04 -29.57
CA SER A 588 17.38 40.15 -29.51
C SER A 588 17.48 39.27 -28.25
N LYS A 589 16.34 38.89 -27.67
CA LYS A 589 16.26 38.07 -26.44
C LYS A 589 15.51 36.76 -26.64
N ASN A 590 15.88 35.74 -25.87
CA ASN A 590 15.49 34.35 -26.10
C ASN A 590 14.45 33.83 -25.09
N GLY A 591 13.73 32.77 -25.44
CA GLY A 591 12.86 32.01 -24.52
C GLY A 591 11.64 32.82 -24.06
N ALA A 592 10.61 32.95 -24.87
CA ALA A 592 9.49 33.82 -24.51
C ALA A 592 8.59 33.26 -23.41
N ALA A 593 8.43 31.93 -23.32
CA ALA A 593 7.76 31.32 -22.17
C ALA A 593 8.73 31.09 -21.01
N ILE A 594 9.80 30.32 -21.23
CA ILE A 594 10.75 29.95 -20.18
C ILE A 594 12.18 30.17 -20.65
N HIS A 595 13.01 30.75 -19.78
CA HIS A 595 14.46 30.67 -19.89
C HIS A 595 15.04 29.74 -18.80
N CYS A 596 15.58 28.61 -19.24
CA CYS A 596 16.34 27.67 -18.42
C CYS A 596 17.79 28.20 -18.31
N HIS A 597 18.15 28.72 -17.14
CA HIS A 597 19.36 29.52 -16.96
C HIS A 597 20.57 28.74 -16.45
N THR A 598 20.39 27.81 -15.50
CA THR A 598 21.47 26.95 -14.96
C THR A 598 20.95 25.57 -14.54
N GLY A 599 21.83 24.57 -14.50
CA GLY A 599 21.59 23.28 -13.85
C GLY A 599 20.66 22.31 -14.58
N GLN A 600 19.85 21.58 -13.80
CA GLN A 600 18.87 20.60 -14.27
C GLN A 600 17.45 21.13 -14.05
N ILE A 601 16.64 21.21 -15.11
CA ILE A 601 15.26 21.68 -15.06
C ILE A 601 14.34 20.64 -15.66
N ARG A 602 13.15 20.47 -15.06
CA ARG A 602 12.15 19.51 -15.53
C ARG A 602 10.82 20.20 -15.83
N ILE A 603 10.29 19.96 -17.02
CA ILE A 603 9.01 20.50 -17.50
C ILE A 603 8.13 19.31 -17.86
N GLU A 604 6.94 19.23 -17.26
CA GLU A 604 6.06 18.07 -17.33
C GLU A 604 4.63 18.50 -17.61
N ASN A 605 3.89 17.71 -18.40
CA ASN A 605 2.44 17.85 -18.56
C ASN A 605 1.98 19.29 -18.81
N SER A 606 2.64 20.02 -19.70
CA SER A 606 2.45 21.47 -19.83
C SER A 606 2.22 21.89 -21.28
N LEU A 607 1.47 22.97 -21.47
CA LEU A 607 1.10 23.52 -22.77
C LEU A 607 1.75 24.88 -22.99
N PHE A 608 2.36 25.07 -24.14
CA PHE A 608 3.04 26.31 -24.52
C PHE A 608 2.52 26.79 -25.87
N TYR A 609 1.81 27.92 -25.89
CA TYR A 609 1.26 28.43 -27.15
C TYR A 609 1.24 29.95 -27.33
N GLY A 610 1.39 30.40 -28.59
CA GLY A 610 1.35 31.82 -28.93
C GLY A 610 2.45 32.67 -28.29
N ASN A 611 3.54 32.06 -27.83
CA ASN A 611 4.67 32.79 -27.25
C ASN A 611 5.58 33.33 -28.36
N THR A 612 6.15 34.53 -28.19
CA THR A 612 6.92 35.22 -29.23
C THR A 612 8.28 35.72 -28.72
N SER A 613 9.35 35.07 -29.17
CA SER A 613 10.74 35.44 -28.90
C SER A 613 11.30 36.30 -30.04
N SER A 614 11.99 37.39 -29.71
CA SER A 614 12.73 38.20 -30.70
C SER A 614 14.16 37.68 -30.95
N GLY A 615 14.55 36.59 -30.29
CA GLY A 615 15.79 35.84 -30.48
C GLY A 615 15.46 34.38 -30.78
N ASN A 616 16.15 33.45 -30.13
CA ASN A 616 15.95 32.00 -30.29
C ASN A 616 14.89 31.48 -29.31
N GLY A 617 14.34 30.29 -29.59
CA GLY A 617 13.44 29.58 -28.68
C GLY A 617 12.14 30.33 -28.40
N GLY A 618 11.15 30.20 -29.28
CA GLY A 618 9.87 30.91 -29.12
C GLY A 618 9.11 30.52 -27.86
N ALA A 619 9.24 29.27 -27.37
CA ALA A 619 8.75 28.87 -26.06
C ALA A 619 9.88 28.79 -25.02
N VAL A 620 10.79 27.83 -25.17
CA VAL A 620 11.82 27.52 -24.16
C VAL A 620 13.21 27.78 -24.71
N GLN A 621 14.03 28.52 -23.96
CA GLN A 621 15.46 28.67 -24.22
C GLN A 621 16.27 27.95 -23.16
N ILE A 622 17.21 27.11 -23.61
CA ILE A 622 18.16 26.35 -22.80
C ILE A 622 19.55 26.87 -23.13
N GLY A 623 20.31 27.34 -22.14
CA GLY A 623 21.67 27.83 -22.36
C GLY A 623 22.41 28.02 -21.04
N GLY A 624 23.72 27.81 -21.05
CA GLY A 624 24.62 27.87 -19.90
C GLY A 624 25.19 26.52 -19.44
N GLY A 625 25.23 25.50 -20.32
CA GLY A 625 25.57 24.12 -19.93
C GLY A 625 24.46 23.43 -19.14
N VAL A 626 23.21 23.74 -19.48
CA VAL A 626 21.99 23.31 -18.77
C VAL A 626 21.47 22.01 -19.38
N THR A 627 20.91 21.10 -18.57
CA THR A 627 20.08 20.00 -19.09
C THR A 627 18.63 20.28 -18.75
N THR A 628 17.76 20.28 -19.75
CA THR A 628 16.31 20.34 -19.54
C THR A 628 15.66 19.05 -19.99
N THR A 629 14.77 18.50 -19.15
CA THR A 629 13.94 17.35 -19.50
C THR A 629 12.49 17.78 -19.64
N ILE A 630 11.88 17.47 -20.78
CA ILE A 630 10.51 17.81 -21.16
C ILE A 630 9.73 16.51 -21.32
N VAL A 631 8.61 16.37 -20.62
CA VAL A 631 7.80 15.15 -20.60
C VAL A 631 6.33 15.48 -20.79
N ASN A 632 5.64 14.81 -21.74
CA ASN A 632 4.20 14.97 -21.94
C ASN A 632 3.75 16.43 -22.15
N CYS A 633 4.51 17.20 -22.92
CA CYS A 633 4.21 18.62 -23.16
C CYS A 633 3.79 18.88 -24.62
N THR A 634 3.00 19.92 -24.83
CA THR A 634 2.60 20.39 -26.18
C THR A 634 3.11 21.81 -26.42
N PHE A 635 3.81 22.03 -27.54
CA PHE A 635 4.34 23.32 -27.98
C PHE A 635 3.76 23.66 -29.35
N CYS A 636 2.87 24.65 -29.41
CA CYS A 636 2.18 25.02 -30.65
C CYS A 636 2.18 26.52 -30.91
N ASP A 637 2.29 26.91 -32.18
CA ASP A 637 2.15 28.30 -32.62
C ASP A 637 3.09 29.29 -31.90
N ASN A 638 4.26 28.82 -31.47
CA ASN A 638 5.28 29.69 -30.89
C ASN A 638 6.18 30.25 -31.99
N GLN A 639 6.63 31.49 -31.82
CA GLN A 639 7.40 32.22 -32.82
C GLN A 639 8.74 32.69 -32.26
N ALA A 640 9.79 32.56 -33.05
CA ALA A 640 11.13 33.08 -32.80
C ALA A 640 11.62 33.87 -34.02
N ALA A 641 12.18 35.06 -33.80
CA ALA A 641 12.84 35.81 -34.88
C ALA A 641 14.18 35.17 -35.29
N GLY A 642 14.84 34.45 -34.37
CA GLY A 642 15.98 33.57 -34.62
C GLY A 642 15.56 32.09 -34.79
N PRO A 643 16.52 31.16 -34.84
CA PRO A 643 16.22 29.73 -34.96
C PRO A 643 15.43 29.16 -33.77
N GLY A 644 14.61 28.13 -34.06
CA GLY A 644 13.90 27.35 -33.04
C GLY A 644 12.65 28.04 -32.51
N GLY A 645 11.53 27.85 -33.21
CA GLY A 645 10.22 28.35 -32.84
C GLY A 645 9.70 27.79 -31.50
N ALA A 646 9.97 26.52 -31.16
CA ALA A 646 9.64 25.98 -29.84
C ALA A 646 10.85 26.07 -28.90
N PHE A 647 11.97 25.46 -29.30
CA PHE A 647 13.15 25.29 -28.45
C PHE A 647 14.36 26.03 -29.00
N GLY A 648 15.07 26.76 -28.16
CA GLY A 648 16.37 27.35 -28.47
C GLY A 648 17.46 26.74 -27.59
N LEU A 649 18.59 26.35 -28.18
CA LEU A 649 19.76 25.83 -27.46
C LEU A 649 20.94 26.79 -27.54
N GLY A 650 21.72 26.90 -26.45
CA GLY A 650 22.95 27.67 -26.35
C GLY A 650 24.17 26.92 -26.90
N ASN A 651 25.22 27.66 -27.26
CA ASN A 651 26.47 27.12 -27.80
C ASN A 651 27.47 26.75 -26.68
N ASP A 652 27.06 25.96 -25.68
CA ASP A 652 27.81 25.77 -24.43
C ASP A 652 27.68 24.39 -23.76
N GLY A 653 27.30 23.36 -24.53
CA GLY A 653 27.16 22.00 -24.00
C GLY A 653 25.82 21.72 -23.33
N SER A 654 24.82 22.57 -23.53
CA SER A 654 23.46 22.36 -23.00
C SER A 654 22.75 21.18 -23.68
N ASN A 655 22.00 20.40 -22.90
CA ASN A 655 21.29 19.21 -23.34
C ASN A 655 19.76 19.38 -23.23
N LEU A 656 19.04 18.77 -24.15
CA LEU A 656 17.57 18.74 -24.17
C LEU A 656 17.08 17.31 -24.33
N ASN A 657 16.32 16.82 -23.36
CA ASN A 657 15.65 15.52 -23.41
C ASN A 657 14.15 15.73 -23.57
N ILE A 658 13.54 15.17 -24.61
CA ILE A 658 12.13 15.34 -24.95
C ILE A 658 11.45 13.98 -25.00
N TYR A 659 10.48 13.76 -24.13
CA TYR A 659 9.75 12.51 -23.97
C TYR A 659 8.25 12.73 -24.11
N ASN A 660 7.55 11.85 -24.84
CA ASN A 660 6.09 11.86 -24.96
C ASN A 660 5.49 13.23 -25.33
N SER A 661 6.20 14.06 -26.10
CA SER A 661 5.82 15.48 -26.29
C SER A 661 5.54 15.82 -27.74
N ILE A 662 4.72 16.85 -27.98
CA ILE A 662 4.38 17.36 -29.30
C ILE A 662 4.96 18.76 -29.51
N ALA A 663 5.63 19.01 -30.64
CA ALA A 663 6.00 20.34 -31.09
C ALA A 663 5.59 20.56 -32.55
N TRP A 664 4.61 21.43 -32.78
CA TRP A 664 3.95 21.62 -34.07
C TRP A 664 3.70 23.09 -34.42
N HIS A 665 3.83 23.47 -35.69
CA HIS A 665 3.57 24.84 -36.19
C HIS A 665 4.36 25.93 -35.46
N ASN A 666 5.58 25.62 -35.04
CA ASN A 666 6.44 26.61 -34.39
C ASN A 666 7.32 27.27 -35.45
N THR A 667 7.37 28.60 -35.50
CA THR A 667 8.07 29.35 -36.55
C THR A 667 9.36 29.97 -36.04
N GLY A 668 10.50 29.67 -36.67
CA GLY A 668 11.81 30.27 -36.39
C GLY A 668 12.44 30.90 -37.64
N ALA A 669 12.96 32.12 -37.55
CA ALA A 669 13.62 32.84 -38.65
C ALA A 669 12.82 32.87 -39.99
N GLY A 670 11.49 32.84 -39.92
CA GLY A 670 10.60 32.90 -41.09
C GLY A 670 10.24 31.55 -41.72
N SER A 671 10.67 30.42 -41.13
CA SER A 671 10.30 29.06 -41.55
C SER A 671 9.79 28.25 -40.37
N TYR A 672 8.97 27.23 -40.62
CA TYR A 672 8.63 26.25 -39.60
C TYR A 672 9.88 25.51 -39.13
N SER A 673 10.13 25.57 -37.83
CA SER A 673 11.33 25.05 -37.17
C SER A 673 11.02 24.89 -35.69
N SER A 674 10.81 23.66 -35.22
CA SER A 674 10.56 23.41 -33.80
C SER A 674 11.86 23.38 -32.98
N LEU A 675 12.96 22.94 -33.57
CA LEU A 675 14.27 22.86 -32.92
C LEU A 675 15.20 23.97 -33.40
N GLY A 676 15.84 24.65 -32.45
CA GLY A 676 16.82 25.70 -32.71
C GLY A 676 18.08 25.17 -33.38
N GLN A 677 18.59 25.91 -34.37
CA GLN A 677 19.92 25.67 -34.90
C GLN A 677 20.97 26.11 -33.89
N ASN A 678 21.82 25.18 -33.47
CA ASN A 678 23.12 25.50 -32.90
C ASN A 678 23.89 26.31 -33.96
N THR A 679 24.27 27.56 -33.65
CA THR A 679 25.07 28.34 -34.61
C THR A 679 26.50 27.80 -34.74
N ASN A 680 26.89 26.84 -33.89
CA ASN A 680 28.16 26.13 -33.94
C ASN A 680 27.98 24.63 -33.66
N VAL A 681 27.94 23.80 -34.71
CA VAL A 681 27.90 22.32 -34.64
C VAL A 681 28.92 21.66 -33.69
N ASN A 682 29.93 22.40 -33.20
CA ASN A 682 30.92 21.95 -32.23
C ASN A 682 30.63 22.34 -30.76
N GLY A 683 29.42 22.84 -30.46
CA GLY A 683 29.04 23.33 -29.12
C GLY A 683 28.86 22.24 -28.04
N GLY A 684 28.87 20.96 -28.41
CA GLY A 684 29.07 19.82 -27.49
C GLY A 684 27.87 19.28 -26.71
N GLY A 685 26.66 19.82 -26.87
CA GLY A 685 25.43 19.31 -26.21
C GLY A 685 24.57 18.42 -27.11
N THR A 686 23.61 17.68 -26.52
CA THR A 686 22.73 16.71 -27.22
C THR A 686 21.24 17.08 -27.15
N VAL A 687 20.47 16.63 -28.15
CA VAL A 687 19.01 16.72 -28.20
C VAL A 687 18.45 15.32 -28.38
N ILE A 688 17.97 14.74 -27.28
CA ILE A 688 17.41 13.39 -27.29
C ILE A 688 15.90 13.49 -27.40
N SER A 689 15.32 12.88 -28.42
CA SER A 689 13.87 12.74 -28.54
C SER A 689 13.45 11.27 -28.43
N GLN A 690 12.58 10.95 -27.48
CA GLN A 690 11.98 9.62 -27.37
C GLN A 690 10.46 9.69 -27.34
N TYR A 691 9.81 8.83 -28.13
CA TYR A 691 8.34 8.74 -28.19
C TYR A 691 7.69 10.12 -28.29
N SER A 692 8.23 11.00 -29.13
CA SER A 692 7.77 12.40 -29.24
C SER A 692 7.55 12.77 -30.70
N ALA A 693 6.63 13.68 -30.96
CA ALA A 693 6.27 14.13 -32.29
C ALA A 693 6.70 15.59 -32.50
N ILE A 694 7.66 15.82 -33.39
CA ILE A 694 8.28 17.13 -33.58
C ILE A 694 8.31 17.44 -35.07
N GLU A 695 7.95 18.66 -35.43
CA GLU A 695 8.09 19.16 -36.80
C GLU A 695 9.56 19.22 -37.21
N SER A 696 9.94 18.32 -38.12
CA SER A 696 11.34 18.07 -38.52
C SER A 696 11.42 17.46 -39.92
N GLN A 697 12.59 17.53 -40.55
CA GLN A 697 12.85 16.95 -41.88
C GLN A 697 13.31 15.48 -41.82
N SER A 698 13.46 14.91 -40.62
CA SER A 698 14.07 13.58 -40.40
C SER A 698 13.55 12.95 -39.11
N THR A 699 13.38 11.62 -39.10
CA THR A 699 13.02 10.86 -37.90
C THR A 699 14.18 10.64 -36.92
N LYS A 700 15.38 11.06 -37.29
CA LYS A 700 16.56 11.17 -36.43
C LYS A 700 17.09 12.60 -36.45
N LEU A 701 17.26 13.17 -35.28
CA LEU A 701 18.02 14.38 -35.04
C LEU A 701 19.52 14.08 -35.22
N THR A 702 20.32 15.13 -35.28
CA THR A 702 21.67 15.08 -35.89
C THR A 702 22.69 14.29 -35.05
N ASP A 703 22.41 14.00 -33.77
CA ASP A 703 23.20 13.20 -32.83
C ASP A 703 22.82 11.71 -32.78
N GLY A 704 21.61 11.34 -33.21
CA GLY A 704 21.25 9.97 -33.60
C GLY A 704 20.90 8.99 -32.47
N ASP A 705 20.66 9.49 -31.25
CA ASP A 705 20.23 8.74 -30.06
C ASP A 705 18.70 8.78 -29.82
N ASP A 706 17.93 9.27 -30.80
CA ASP A 706 16.47 9.28 -30.78
C ASP A 706 15.85 7.88 -30.90
N ASN A 707 14.75 7.66 -30.18
CA ASN A 707 14.00 6.40 -30.19
C ASN A 707 12.49 6.64 -30.37
N ASN A 708 11.88 6.08 -31.41
CA ASN A 708 10.46 6.30 -31.74
C ASN A 708 10.07 7.78 -31.85
N HIS A 709 10.94 8.61 -32.42
CA HIS A 709 10.64 10.00 -32.76
C HIS A 709 9.79 10.08 -34.04
N MET A 710 8.69 10.84 -33.99
CA MET A 710 7.81 11.09 -35.11
C MET A 710 8.11 12.45 -35.75
N ALA A 711 8.51 12.42 -37.02
CA ALA A 711 8.74 13.64 -37.81
C ALA A 711 7.41 14.19 -38.34
N LEU A 712 6.94 15.29 -37.75
CA LEU A 712 5.72 15.96 -38.19
C LEU A 712 5.98 16.81 -39.45
N SER A 713 4.97 16.92 -40.31
CA SER A 713 4.97 17.70 -41.55
C SER A 713 3.54 18.05 -41.96
N GLU A 714 3.36 18.87 -42.98
CA GLU A 714 2.03 19.14 -43.57
C GLU A 714 1.26 17.87 -43.98
N SER A 715 1.98 16.75 -44.23
CA SER A 715 1.38 15.44 -44.53
C SER A 715 1.21 14.51 -43.31
N VAL A 716 1.87 14.81 -42.19
CA VAL A 716 1.83 14.03 -40.95
C VAL A 716 1.67 15.02 -39.81
N THR A 717 0.42 15.39 -39.53
CA THR A 717 0.08 16.43 -38.54
C THR A 717 -0.41 15.78 -37.24
N PRO A 718 -0.30 16.45 -36.08
CA PRO A 718 -0.84 15.94 -34.82
C PRO A 718 -2.37 15.99 -34.73
N MET A 719 -3.07 16.64 -35.68
CA MET A 719 -4.54 16.71 -35.76
C MET A 719 -5.22 17.13 -34.46
N PHE A 720 -5.09 18.40 -34.08
CA PHE A 720 -5.78 18.96 -32.91
C PHE A 720 -7.25 19.31 -33.18
N GLU A 721 -8.12 19.21 -32.17
CA GLU A 721 -9.51 19.67 -32.18
C GLU A 721 -9.60 21.15 -32.61
N GLU A 722 -10.69 21.52 -33.31
CA GLU A 722 -10.89 22.90 -33.78
C GLU A 722 -10.90 23.90 -32.61
N GLY A 723 -9.98 24.87 -32.63
CA GLY A 723 -9.85 25.88 -31.58
C GLY A 723 -9.18 25.41 -30.28
N GLY A 724 -8.61 24.20 -30.25
CA GLY A 724 -7.94 23.62 -29.09
C GLY A 724 -6.61 22.95 -29.40
N TYR A 725 -6.04 22.29 -28.38
CA TYR A 725 -4.76 21.58 -28.44
C TYR A 725 -4.89 20.11 -28.01
N ARG A 726 -6.13 19.60 -27.94
CA ARG A 726 -6.45 18.19 -27.70
C ARG A 726 -6.39 17.45 -29.03
N LEU A 727 -5.97 16.19 -29.02
CA LEU A 727 -5.88 15.37 -30.22
C LEU A 727 -7.28 14.97 -30.71
N GLN A 728 -7.45 14.84 -32.02
CA GLN A 728 -8.62 14.20 -32.63
C GLN A 728 -8.37 12.69 -32.73
N GLU A 729 -9.44 11.88 -32.74
CA GLU A 729 -9.42 10.41 -32.77
C GLU A 729 -8.46 9.78 -33.79
N SER A 730 -8.24 10.43 -34.94
CA SER A 730 -7.37 9.91 -35.99
C SER A 730 -5.89 10.27 -35.81
N SER A 731 -5.54 11.05 -34.78
CA SER A 731 -4.20 11.60 -34.59
C SER A 731 -3.14 10.50 -34.52
N PRO A 732 -2.00 10.65 -35.22
CA PRO A 732 -0.90 9.71 -35.07
C PRO A 732 -0.22 9.81 -33.70
N CYS A 733 -0.56 10.80 -32.88
CA CYS A 733 0.01 11.01 -31.55
C CYS A 733 -0.76 10.30 -30.42
N ILE A 734 -1.92 9.71 -30.73
CA ILE A 734 -2.71 8.91 -29.78
C ILE A 734 -2.05 7.55 -29.57
N ASP A 735 -1.99 7.09 -28.32
CA ASP A 735 -1.42 5.79 -27.89
C ASP A 735 0.02 5.55 -28.39
N ALA A 736 0.75 6.63 -28.67
CA ALA A 736 2.08 6.57 -29.30
C ALA A 736 3.22 6.88 -28.32
N GLY A 737 2.89 7.25 -27.08
CA GLY A 737 3.81 7.59 -25.99
C GLY A 737 4.18 6.42 -25.08
N ASN A 738 5.27 6.57 -24.32
CA ASN A 738 5.79 5.54 -23.42
C ASN A 738 5.51 5.87 -21.95
N VAL A 739 4.71 5.03 -21.28
CA VAL A 739 4.33 5.15 -19.87
C VAL A 739 5.54 5.23 -18.91
N ASN A 740 6.62 4.50 -19.18
CA ASN A 740 7.79 4.46 -18.29
C ASN A 740 8.54 5.79 -18.24
N LEU A 741 8.37 6.64 -19.25
CA LEU A 741 8.96 7.98 -19.28
C LEU A 741 8.10 9.03 -18.54
N ALA A 742 6.89 8.64 -18.10
CA ALA A 742 5.87 9.51 -17.49
C ALA A 742 5.41 9.09 -16.09
N SER A 743 6.12 8.16 -15.42
CA SER A 743 5.69 7.42 -14.22
C SER A 743 5.24 8.23 -12.99
N ASN A 744 5.46 9.55 -12.96
CA ASN A 744 5.09 10.44 -11.86
C ASN A 744 3.97 11.44 -12.22
N ILE A 745 3.29 11.28 -13.36
CA ILE A 745 2.24 12.18 -13.83
C ILE A 745 0.90 11.41 -13.86
N ASN A 746 0.01 11.72 -12.93
CA ASN A 746 -1.25 10.97 -12.76
C ASN A 746 -2.39 11.48 -13.66
N TYR A 747 -2.42 12.77 -13.97
CA TYR A 747 -3.49 13.43 -14.70
C TYR A 747 -2.93 14.34 -15.79
N ASP A 748 -3.65 14.52 -16.90
CA ASP A 748 -3.35 15.46 -17.97
C ASP A 748 -3.83 16.88 -17.61
N LEU A 749 -3.67 17.84 -18.53
CA LEU A 749 -4.15 19.21 -18.32
C LEU A 749 -5.69 19.32 -18.22
N ASN A 750 -6.43 18.31 -18.65
CA ASN A 750 -7.88 18.24 -18.61
C ASN A 750 -8.42 17.46 -17.39
N MET A 751 -7.55 17.15 -16.42
CA MET A 751 -7.84 16.30 -15.26
C MET A 751 -8.34 14.90 -15.65
N GLN A 752 -8.01 14.44 -16.86
CA GLN A 752 -8.16 13.05 -17.28
C GLN A 752 -6.92 12.28 -16.85
N ARG A 753 -7.06 11.01 -16.48
CA ARG A 753 -5.91 10.21 -16.03
C ARG A 753 -4.94 10.04 -17.20
N ARG A 754 -3.63 10.19 -16.96
CA ARG A 754 -2.58 9.95 -17.97
C ARG A 754 -2.39 8.50 -18.39
N PHE A 755 -2.99 7.57 -17.64
CA PHE A 755 -2.91 6.15 -17.89
C PHE A 755 -4.32 5.63 -18.12
N SER A 756 -4.80 5.75 -19.36
CA SER A 756 -5.99 5.11 -19.90
C SER A 756 -5.56 4.17 -21.02
N GLY A 757 -5.57 2.86 -20.79
CA GLY A 757 -5.18 1.85 -21.80
C GLY A 757 -3.70 1.43 -21.79
N ALA A 758 -3.22 0.99 -22.96
CA ALA A 758 -1.93 0.28 -23.16
C ALA A 758 -0.70 1.20 -23.23
N GLN A 759 -0.89 2.41 -23.76
CA GLN A 759 0.13 3.45 -23.95
C GLN A 759 -0.44 4.78 -23.48
N ILE A 760 0.40 5.81 -23.45
CA ILE A 760 -0.05 7.18 -23.16
C ILE A 760 0.01 7.99 -24.44
N ASP A 761 -0.75 9.07 -24.51
CA ASP A 761 -0.68 9.98 -25.64
C ASP A 761 0.60 10.84 -25.59
N MET A 762 1.11 11.19 -26.77
CA MET A 762 2.08 12.27 -26.85
C MET A 762 1.39 13.61 -26.62
N GLY A 763 2.01 14.49 -25.85
CA GLY A 763 1.54 15.86 -25.60
C GLY A 763 0.89 16.06 -24.23
N ALA A 764 0.33 17.26 -24.04
CA ALA A 764 -0.21 17.77 -22.78
C ALA A 764 -1.62 17.26 -22.42
N TYR A 765 -2.28 16.56 -23.34
CA TYR A 765 -3.63 16.04 -23.19
C TYR A 765 -3.67 14.56 -23.52
N GLU A 766 -4.56 13.84 -22.84
CA GLU A 766 -4.93 12.47 -23.19
C GLU A 766 -6.22 12.51 -24.04
N PHE A 767 -6.25 11.74 -25.11
CA PHE A 767 -7.46 11.44 -25.87
C PHE A 767 -8.23 10.36 -25.14
N ASP A 768 -9.44 10.71 -24.73
CA ASP A 768 -10.38 9.76 -24.15
C ASP A 768 -11.01 8.96 -25.29
N ASN A 769 -10.38 7.82 -25.61
CA ASN A 769 -10.87 6.83 -26.56
C ASN A 769 -12.07 6.03 -26.00
N GLY A 770 -12.57 6.37 -24.81
CA GLY A 770 -13.62 5.60 -24.14
C GLY A 770 -13.10 4.28 -23.55
N GLU A 771 -11.79 4.04 -23.55
CA GLU A 771 -11.18 2.89 -22.89
C GLU A 771 -11.30 3.03 -21.36
N PRO A 772 -11.32 1.90 -20.64
CA PRO A 772 -11.36 1.89 -19.20
C PRO A 772 -10.19 2.67 -18.62
N VAL A 773 -10.49 3.55 -17.66
CA VAL A 773 -9.46 4.08 -16.76
C VAL A 773 -8.76 2.90 -16.10
N VAL A 774 -7.48 2.68 -16.41
CA VAL A 774 -6.68 1.61 -15.79
C VAL A 774 -6.27 2.05 -14.39
N GLY A 775 -7.26 2.11 -13.50
CA GLY A 775 -7.09 2.06 -12.05
C GLY A 775 -7.40 0.69 -11.48
N ASN A 776 -8.18 -0.11 -12.22
CA ASN A 776 -8.54 -1.46 -11.84
C ASN A 776 -8.15 -2.39 -12.99
N SER A 777 -7.36 -3.42 -12.70
CA SER A 777 -7.11 -4.53 -13.62
C SER A 777 -8.37 -5.38 -13.89
N VAL A 778 -9.57 -4.91 -13.54
CA VAL A 778 -10.82 -5.69 -13.59
C VAL A 778 -11.59 -5.37 -14.87
N ILE A 779 -11.84 -6.40 -15.67
CA ILE A 779 -12.66 -6.35 -16.88
C ILE A 779 -13.93 -7.15 -16.61
N HIS A 780 -15.09 -6.48 -16.65
CA HIS A 780 -16.40 -7.10 -16.48
C HIS A 780 -16.86 -7.71 -17.81
N VAL A 781 -17.20 -8.99 -17.77
CA VAL A 781 -17.52 -9.80 -18.95
C VAL A 781 -18.91 -10.40 -18.78
N ALA A 782 -19.73 -10.33 -19.83
CA ALA A 782 -21.05 -10.98 -19.87
C ALA A 782 -21.17 -11.91 -21.08
N PRO A 783 -21.99 -12.99 -21.02
CA PRO A 783 -22.17 -13.91 -22.15
C PRO A 783 -22.75 -13.23 -23.40
N ASP A 784 -23.54 -12.18 -23.19
CA ASP A 784 -24.16 -11.30 -24.17
C ASP A 784 -23.54 -9.89 -24.19
N GLY A 785 -22.33 -9.74 -23.66
CA GLY A 785 -21.61 -8.47 -23.60
C GLY A 785 -21.35 -7.86 -24.98
N ASP A 786 -21.41 -6.53 -25.05
CA ASP A 786 -21.25 -5.76 -26.29
C ASP A 786 -19.77 -5.47 -26.53
N GLU A 787 -19.24 -5.88 -27.69
CA GLU A 787 -17.84 -5.66 -28.09
C GLU A 787 -17.49 -4.18 -28.27
N ALA A 788 -18.47 -3.29 -28.37
CA ALA A 788 -18.24 -1.85 -28.32
C ALA A 788 -18.00 -1.31 -26.90
N GLN A 789 -18.22 -2.12 -25.86
CA GLN A 789 -18.04 -1.72 -24.46
C GLN A 789 -16.69 -2.13 -23.90
N ASP A 790 -16.26 -1.38 -22.91
CA ASP A 790 -14.90 -1.34 -22.37
C ASP A 790 -14.69 -2.30 -21.17
N GLY A 791 -15.76 -2.84 -20.58
CA GLY A 791 -15.68 -3.72 -19.41
C GLY A 791 -15.35 -3.03 -18.08
N THR A 792 -15.35 -1.69 -18.00
CA THR A 792 -15.07 -0.93 -16.77
C THR A 792 -16.02 -1.24 -15.61
N THR A 793 -17.27 -1.56 -15.94
CA THR A 793 -18.37 -1.78 -14.99
C THR A 793 -19.31 -2.84 -15.56
N TRP A 794 -20.19 -3.40 -14.72
CA TRP A 794 -21.19 -4.37 -15.18
C TRP A 794 -22.16 -3.82 -16.24
N ASP A 795 -22.51 -2.53 -16.18
CA ASP A 795 -23.36 -1.87 -17.19
C ASP A 795 -22.64 -1.70 -18.53
N LYS A 796 -21.31 -1.75 -18.52
CA LYS A 796 -20.42 -1.72 -19.69
C LYS A 796 -19.74 -3.08 -19.90
N ALA A 797 -20.35 -4.17 -19.44
CA ALA A 797 -19.75 -5.49 -19.59
C ALA A 797 -19.53 -5.84 -21.07
N THR A 798 -18.32 -6.29 -21.38
CA THR A 798 -17.91 -6.59 -22.75
C THR A 798 -18.01 -8.09 -23.06
N SER A 799 -17.83 -8.47 -24.32
CA SER A 799 -17.80 -9.88 -24.73
C SER A 799 -16.52 -10.55 -24.22
N LEU A 800 -16.54 -11.87 -24.00
CA LEU A 800 -15.33 -12.60 -23.61
C LEU A 800 -14.21 -12.44 -24.65
N GLN A 801 -14.53 -12.41 -25.94
CA GLN A 801 -13.51 -12.28 -26.98
C GLN A 801 -12.84 -10.90 -26.95
N HIS A 802 -13.62 -9.84 -26.72
CA HIS A 802 -13.08 -8.49 -26.60
C HIS A 802 -12.30 -8.32 -25.29
N ALA A 803 -12.80 -8.85 -24.17
CA ALA A 803 -12.10 -8.85 -22.89
C ALA A 803 -10.70 -9.48 -22.96
N LEU A 804 -10.53 -10.55 -23.75
CA LEU A 804 -9.23 -11.17 -23.96
C LEU A 804 -8.27 -10.25 -24.75
N THR A 805 -8.78 -9.50 -25.74
CA THR A 805 -8.00 -8.49 -26.47
C THR A 805 -7.59 -7.34 -25.55
N LEU A 806 -8.51 -6.86 -24.71
CA LEU A 806 -8.23 -5.82 -23.72
C LEU A 806 -7.17 -6.31 -22.71
N ALA A 807 -7.28 -7.54 -22.23
CA ALA A 807 -6.34 -8.11 -21.27
C ALA A 807 -4.89 -8.18 -21.81
N ASP A 808 -4.69 -8.35 -23.12
CA ASP A 808 -3.36 -8.32 -23.75
C ASP A 808 -2.71 -6.92 -23.76
N THR A 809 -3.49 -5.86 -23.55
CA THR A 809 -2.99 -4.48 -23.49
C THR A 809 -2.31 -4.14 -22.16
N TYR A 810 -2.56 -4.92 -21.11
CA TYR A 810 -1.99 -4.68 -19.79
C TYR A 810 -0.50 -5.10 -19.75
N THR A 811 0.36 -4.23 -19.21
CA THR A 811 1.78 -4.55 -18.97
C THR A 811 1.94 -5.58 -17.87
N ASP A 812 1.03 -5.57 -16.88
CA ASP A 812 0.96 -6.47 -15.73
C ASP A 812 -0.26 -7.40 -15.80
N LYS A 813 -0.73 -7.91 -14.64
CA LYS A 813 -1.84 -8.87 -14.52
C LYS A 813 -3.20 -8.24 -14.84
N ALA A 814 -4.01 -8.91 -15.66
CA ALA A 814 -5.43 -8.59 -15.87
C ALA A 814 -6.35 -9.55 -15.09
N MET A 815 -7.47 -9.05 -14.59
CA MET A 815 -8.52 -9.80 -13.87
C MET A 815 -9.81 -9.74 -14.68
N LEU A 816 -10.35 -10.88 -15.07
CA LEU A 816 -11.63 -10.97 -15.77
C LEU A 816 -12.71 -11.42 -14.79
N TRP A 817 -13.76 -10.63 -14.63
CA TRP A 817 -14.94 -10.95 -13.83
C TRP A 817 -16.08 -11.36 -14.74
N LEU A 818 -16.38 -12.65 -14.76
CA LEU A 818 -17.38 -13.22 -15.64
C LEU A 818 -18.72 -13.32 -14.92
N LYS A 819 -19.72 -12.63 -15.47
CA LYS A 819 -21.12 -12.77 -15.08
C LYS A 819 -21.60 -14.20 -15.35
N GLU A 820 -22.53 -14.67 -14.53
CA GLU A 820 -23.20 -15.96 -14.69
C GLU A 820 -23.71 -16.18 -16.12
N GLY A 821 -23.61 -17.43 -16.57
CA GLY A 821 -24.02 -17.85 -17.91
C GLY A 821 -22.98 -18.72 -18.62
N THR A 822 -23.27 -19.02 -19.89
CA THR A 822 -22.48 -19.95 -20.70
C THR A 822 -21.74 -19.21 -21.81
N TYR A 823 -20.41 -19.28 -21.75
CA TYR A 823 -19.47 -18.74 -22.72
C TYR A 823 -19.01 -19.87 -23.64
N ILE A 824 -19.58 -19.92 -24.85
CA ILE A 824 -19.17 -20.87 -25.88
C ILE A 824 -17.91 -20.34 -26.56
N VAL A 825 -16.78 -21.04 -26.38
CA VAL A 825 -15.50 -20.62 -26.96
C VAL A 825 -15.22 -21.33 -28.27
N THR A 826 -14.92 -20.56 -29.31
CA THR A 826 -14.53 -21.08 -30.64
C THR A 826 -13.03 -21.18 -30.82
N THR A 827 -12.27 -20.46 -30.00
CA THR A 827 -10.82 -20.44 -29.91
C THR A 827 -10.39 -20.67 -28.46
N PRO A 828 -9.28 -21.37 -28.19
CA PRO A 828 -8.79 -21.52 -26.83
C PRO A 828 -8.47 -20.16 -26.20
N ILE A 829 -8.82 -20.00 -24.93
CA ILE A 829 -8.41 -18.87 -24.11
C ILE A 829 -6.94 -19.03 -23.74
N HIS A 830 -6.16 -17.95 -23.87
CA HIS A 830 -4.73 -17.89 -23.54
C HIS A 830 -4.50 -17.07 -22.25
N PRO A 831 -4.60 -17.68 -21.06
CA PRO A 831 -4.65 -16.93 -19.79
C PRO A 831 -3.26 -16.63 -19.20
N ASP A 832 -2.21 -16.54 -20.02
CA ASP A 832 -0.81 -16.46 -19.54
C ASP A 832 -0.55 -15.26 -18.60
N LYS A 833 -1.31 -14.17 -18.78
CA LYS A 833 -1.28 -12.94 -17.97
C LYS A 833 -2.58 -12.64 -17.20
N MET A 834 -3.46 -13.63 -17.06
CA MET A 834 -4.84 -13.39 -16.64
C MET A 834 -5.25 -14.19 -15.40
N GLU A 835 -6.05 -13.55 -14.55
CA GLU A 835 -6.86 -14.22 -13.54
C GLU A 835 -8.32 -14.16 -13.96
N ILE A 836 -8.97 -15.31 -14.07
CA ILE A 836 -10.34 -15.42 -14.56
C ILE A 836 -11.22 -15.91 -13.41
N TYR A 837 -12.15 -15.04 -13.01
CA TYR A 837 -13.07 -15.27 -11.90
C TYR A 837 -14.49 -15.44 -12.43
N GLY A 838 -15.15 -16.53 -12.02
CA GLY A 838 -16.59 -16.72 -12.15
C GLY A 838 -17.31 -16.52 -10.83
N GLY A 839 -18.64 -16.48 -10.88
CA GLY A 839 -19.49 -16.38 -9.68
C GLY A 839 -20.21 -15.05 -9.50
N PHE A 840 -20.31 -14.24 -10.54
CA PHE A 840 -20.90 -12.91 -10.45
C PHE A 840 -22.32 -12.87 -11.02
N SER A 841 -23.24 -12.20 -10.32
CA SER A 841 -24.58 -11.88 -10.78
C SER A 841 -24.65 -10.63 -11.67
N GLY A 842 -23.58 -9.83 -11.66
CA GLY A 842 -23.45 -8.62 -12.50
C GLY A 842 -23.82 -7.33 -11.80
N ASN A 843 -23.67 -7.26 -10.47
CA ASN A 843 -23.91 -6.06 -9.66
C ASN A 843 -22.85 -5.83 -8.57
N GLU A 844 -21.89 -6.74 -8.46
CA GLU A 844 -20.86 -6.77 -7.43
C GLU A 844 -19.82 -5.66 -7.64
N GLN A 845 -19.35 -5.08 -6.54
CA GLN A 845 -18.32 -4.05 -6.49
C GLN A 845 -16.97 -4.58 -5.99
N THR A 846 -16.96 -5.71 -5.26
CA THR A 846 -15.71 -6.37 -4.79
C THR A 846 -15.69 -7.86 -5.12
N LEU A 847 -14.50 -8.47 -5.11
CA LEU A 847 -14.32 -9.88 -5.44
C LEU A 847 -14.98 -10.81 -4.40
N GLU A 848 -15.06 -10.35 -3.15
CA GLU A 848 -15.63 -11.10 -2.02
C GLU A 848 -17.16 -11.20 -2.06
N GLU A 849 -17.82 -10.33 -2.83
CA GLU A 849 -19.28 -10.33 -2.99
C GLU A 849 -19.78 -11.44 -3.93
N ARG A 850 -18.89 -12.04 -4.73
CA ARG A 850 -19.25 -13.09 -5.68
C ARG A 850 -19.72 -14.35 -4.95
N ASN A 851 -20.68 -15.04 -5.54
CA ASN A 851 -21.15 -16.34 -5.07
C ASN A 851 -21.09 -17.36 -6.20
N PHE A 852 -19.97 -18.06 -6.33
CA PHE A 852 -19.77 -19.07 -7.38
C PHE A 852 -20.63 -20.33 -7.23
N ALA A 853 -21.29 -20.53 -6.09
CA ALA A 853 -22.24 -21.62 -5.91
C ALA A 853 -23.64 -21.26 -6.45
N GLU A 854 -24.02 -19.98 -6.43
CA GLU A 854 -25.31 -19.48 -6.91
C GLU A 854 -25.25 -18.95 -8.35
N HIS A 855 -24.15 -18.29 -8.73
CA HIS A 855 -23.99 -17.57 -9.99
C HIS A 855 -23.04 -18.27 -10.95
N LEU A 856 -23.51 -19.35 -11.55
CA LEU A 856 -22.64 -20.28 -12.29
C LEU A 856 -22.11 -19.69 -13.59
N THR A 857 -20.79 -19.77 -13.73
CA THR A 857 -20.06 -19.31 -14.91
C THR A 857 -19.48 -20.51 -15.67
N ILE A 858 -19.92 -20.73 -16.91
CA ILE A 858 -19.58 -21.92 -17.70
C ILE A 858 -18.75 -21.51 -18.91
N ILE A 859 -17.54 -22.07 -19.03
CA ILE A 859 -16.71 -22.02 -20.25
C ILE A 859 -16.89 -23.35 -20.99
N ASP A 860 -17.50 -23.30 -22.17
CA ASP A 860 -17.90 -24.48 -22.95
C ASP A 860 -17.09 -24.57 -24.26
N GLY A 861 -16.37 -25.68 -24.43
CA GLY A 861 -15.61 -25.97 -25.66
C GLY A 861 -16.44 -26.49 -26.83
N ASP A 862 -17.77 -26.58 -26.67
CA ASP A 862 -18.79 -27.00 -27.65
C ASP A 862 -18.52 -28.38 -28.30
N GLY A 863 -17.82 -29.26 -27.58
CA GLY A 863 -17.41 -30.55 -28.12
C GLY A 863 -16.38 -30.44 -29.25
N LYS A 864 -15.69 -29.31 -29.39
CA LYS A 864 -14.83 -29.01 -30.55
C LYS A 864 -13.39 -28.71 -30.18
N ILE A 865 -13.17 -27.92 -29.15
CA ILE A 865 -11.85 -27.42 -28.77
C ILE A 865 -11.55 -27.65 -27.29
N SER A 866 -10.27 -27.59 -26.92
CA SER A 866 -9.88 -27.44 -25.52
C SER A 866 -10.03 -25.95 -25.15
N PRO A 867 -10.90 -25.59 -24.19
CA PRO A 867 -11.27 -24.20 -23.96
C PRO A 867 -10.15 -23.36 -23.33
N ILE A 868 -9.26 -23.94 -22.52
CA ILE A 868 -8.19 -23.19 -21.84
C ILE A 868 -6.81 -23.70 -22.24
N ARG A 869 -5.88 -22.79 -22.59
CA ARG A 869 -4.52 -23.16 -22.96
C ARG A 869 -3.52 -22.04 -22.72
N ASN A 870 -2.51 -22.27 -21.89
CA ASN A 870 -1.34 -21.39 -21.87
C ASN A 870 -0.64 -21.36 -23.25
N SER A 871 -0.37 -20.16 -23.76
CA SER A 871 0.22 -19.93 -25.07
C SER A 871 1.72 -20.23 -25.10
N ASN A 872 2.45 -19.88 -24.03
CA ASN A 872 3.87 -20.17 -23.90
C ASN A 872 4.11 -21.29 -22.89
N LEU A 873 4.36 -22.49 -23.41
CA LEU A 873 4.41 -23.70 -22.61
C LEU A 873 5.63 -23.81 -21.67
N ASP A 874 6.66 -22.98 -21.89
CA ASP A 874 7.93 -23.00 -21.16
C ASP A 874 8.13 -21.79 -20.21
N ALA A 875 7.22 -20.82 -20.20
CA ALA A 875 7.34 -19.61 -19.38
C ALA A 875 6.70 -19.77 -17.99
N ASN A 876 7.11 -18.91 -17.05
CA ASN A 876 6.31 -18.68 -15.84
C ASN A 876 5.07 -17.86 -16.24
N VAL A 877 3.88 -18.32 -15.84
CA VAL A 877 2.60 -17.66 -16.12
C VAL A 877 1.93 -17.21 -14.82
N VAL A 878 0.99 -16.27 -14.90
CA VAL A 878 0.16 -15.79 -13.77
C VAL A 878 -1.28 -16.29 -13.85
N THR A 879 -1.49 -17.42 -14.52
CA THR A 879 -2.82 -18.00 -14.72
C THR A 879 -3.48 -18.40 -13.40
N LEU A 880 -4.61 -17.77 -13.09
CA LEU A 880 -5.54 -18.21 -12.05
C LEU A 880 -6.92 -18.45 -12.67
N LEU A 881 -7.50 -19.62 -12.44
CA LEU A 881 -8.91 -19.88 -12.75
C LEU A 881 -9.64 -20.11 -11.43
N ASP A 882 -10.68 -19.31 -11.14
CA ASP A 882 -11.39 -19.40 -9.87
C ASP A 882 -12.92 -19.33 -10.05
N GLY A 883 -13.65 -20.34 -9.57
CA GLY A 883 -15.12 -20.34 -9.58
C GLY A 883 -15.75 -20.62 -10.96
N LEU A 884 -15.06 -21.37 -11.82
CA LEU A 884 -15.47 -21.65 -13.21
C LEU A 884 -15.90 -23.11 -13.41
N ILE A 885 -16.90 -23.32 -14.27
CA ILE A 885 -17.23 -24.63 -14.83
C ILE A 885 -16.63 -24.73 -16.23
N ILE A 886 -15.70 -25.68 -16.43
CA ILE A 886 -15.03 -25.91 -17.71
C ILE A 886 -15.52 -27.24 -18.29
N GLN A 887 -16.23 -27.18 -19.41
CA GLN A 887 -16.96 -28.34 -19.92
C GLN A 887 -16.89 -28.57 -21.42
N ASN A 888 -17.22 -29.81 -21.79
CA ASN A 888 -17.37 -30.29 -23.17
C ASN A 888 -16.15 -29.98 -24.05
N GLY A 889 -14.97 -29.79 -23.48
CA GLY A 889 -13.76 -29.56 -24.23
C GLY A 889 -13.29 -30.83 -24.94
N ILE A 890 -12.82 -30.70 -26.17
CA ILE A 890 -12.19 -31.81 -26.92
C ILE A 890 -10.84 -31.36 -27.44
N ASN A 891 -9.79 -32.09 -27.08
CA ASN A 891 -8.47 -31.93 -27.70
C ASN A 891 -8.18 -33.08 -28.67
N GLN A 892 -7.80 -32.72 -29.90
CA GLN A 892 -7.46 -33.66 -30.97
C GLN A 892 -5.97 -33.58 -31.32
N ALA A 893 -5.46 -34.63 -31.96
CA ALA A 893 -4.05 -34.71 -32.34
C ALA A 893 -3.64 -33.53 -33.24
N GLY A 894 -2.56 -32.83 -32.87
CA GLY A 894 -1.95 -31.76 -33.68
C GLY A 894 -2.44 -30.34 -33.38
N ALA A 895 -3.51 -30.14 -32.59
CA ALA A 895 -4.02 -28.81 -32.26
C ALA A 895 -3.04 -27.95 -31.42
N ASN A 896 -2.12 -28.59 -30.69
CA ASN A 896 -1.17 -27.93 -29.79
C ASN A 896 0.22 -28.61 -29.74
N GLY A 897 0.58 -29.38 -30.76
CA GLY A 897 1.86 -30.11 -30.82
C GLY A 897 1.87 -31.48 -30.11
N ASN A 898 1.03 -31.73 -29.08
CA ASN A 898 1.00 -33.05 -28.39
C ASN A 898 -0.39 -33.69 -28.21
N GLY A 899 -1.49 -32.95 -28.30
CA GLY A 899 -2.90 -33.39 -28.25
C GLY A 899 -3.50 -33.65 -26.86
N ASN A 900 -2.79 -33.36 -25.77
CA ASN A 900 -3.24 -33.63 -24.38
C ASN A 900 -4.05 -32.46 -23.79
N GLY A 901 -4.90 -32.72 -22.79
CA GLY A 901 -5.64 -31.67 -22.07
C GLY A 901 -6.95 -31.30 -22.76
N GLY A 902 -8.03 -32.05 -22.49
CA GLY A 902 -9.34 -31.83 -23.11
C GLY A 902 -10.06 -30.57 -22.61
N GLY A 903 -9.94 -30.23 -21.33
CA GLY A 903 -10.49 -29.01 -20.73
C GLY A 903 -9.46 -27.87 -20.61
N ALA A 904 -8.27 -28.17 -20.10
CA ALA A 904 -7.20 -27.19 -19.95
C ALA A 904 -5.80 -27.77 -20.19
N ILE A 905 -4.90 -26.91 -20.66
CA ILE A 905 -3.45 -27.16 -20.72
C ILE A 905 -2.74 -26.07 -19.94
N LEU A 906 -2.05 -26.47 -18.87
CA LEU A 906 -1.47 -25.56 -17.89
C LEU A 906 0.04 -25.77 -17.74
N THR A 907 0.72 -24.70 -17.37
CA THR A 907 2.19 -24.62 -17.30
C THR A 907 2.65 -24.01 -15.97
N LYS A 908 3.94 -23.67 -15.86
CA LYS A 908 4.58 -23.31 -14.60
C LYS A 908 3.96 -22.07 -13.96
N GLY A 909 3.40 -22.22 -12.76
CA GLY A 909 2.81 -21.13 -11.97
C GLY A 909 1.28 -21.06 -12.02
N ALA A 910 0.63 -21.90 -12.82
CA ALA A 910 -0.83 -21.91 -12.91
C ALA A 910 -1.50 -22.44 -11.62
N THR A 911 -2.58 -21.76 -11.21
CA THR A 911 -3.44 -22.14 -10.07
C THR A 911 -4.88 -22.31 -10.52
N ILE A 912 -5.51 -23.40 -10.10
CA ILE A 912 -6.93 -23.71 -10.31
C ILE A 912 -7.60 -23.78 -8.95
N ARG A 913 -8.67 -23.01 -8.73
CA ARG A 913 -9.39 -22.98 -7.45
C ARG A 913 -10.89 -23.00 -7.66
N ASN A 914 -11.65 -23.71 -6.82
CA ASN A 914 -13.12 -23.67 -6.86
C ASN A 914 -13.73 -23.98 -8.25
N CYS A 915 -13.06 -24.81 -9.06
CA CYS A 915 -13.47 -25.08 -10.43
C CYS A 915 -14.14 -26.45 -10.58
N ILE A 916 -15.00 -26.58 -11.59
CA ILE A 916 -15.62 -27.84 -11.98
C ILE A 916 -15.21 -28.18 -13.41
N PHE A 917 -14.50 -29.29 -13.60
CA PHE A 917 -14.18 -29.82 -14.93
C PHE A 917 -15.09 -31.00 -15.23
N ARG A 918 -15.97 -30.86 -16.23
CA ARG A 918 -16.93 -31.92 -16.58
C ARG A 918 -17.04 -32.23 -18.06
N ASN A 919 -17.25 -33.49 -18.39
CA ASN A 919 -17.52 -33.95 -19.76
C ASN A 919 -16.40 -33.62 -20.78
N ASN A 920 -15.18 -33.31 -20.32
CA ASN A 920 -14.06 -33.01 -21.22
C ASN A 920 -13.44 -34.30 -21.75
N ARG A 921 -12.87 -34.26 -22.95
CA ARG A 921 -12.40 -35.45 -23.67
C ARG A 921 -11.09 -35.23 -24.41
N THR A 922 -10.33 -36.31 -24.56
CA THR A 922 -9.21 -36.38 -25.51
C THR A 922 -9.47 -37.48 -26.54
N GLN A 923 -8.86 -37.36 -27.71
CA GLN A 923 -8.95 -38.35 -28.80
C GLN A 923 -7.57 -38.84 -29.24
N ASN A 924 -7.52 -39.99 -29.92
CA ASN A 924 -6.30 -40.54 -30.56
C ASN A 924 -5.13 -40.85 -29.59
N GLY A 925 -5.43 -41.46 -28.44
CA GLY A 925 -4.42 -41.93 -27.50
C GLY A 925 -3.77 -40.81 -26.68
N LYS A 926 -4.49 -39.69 -26.48
CA LYS A 926 -3.99 -38.51 -25.78
C LYS A 926 -4.46 -38.45 -24.34
N ASN A 927 -3.69 -37.80 -23.49
CA ASN A 927 -3.78 -37.91 -22.04
C ASN A 927 -4.46 -36.69 -21.39
N GLY A 928 -5.00 -36.86 -20.17
CA GLY A 928 -5.51 -35.77 -19.33
C GLY A 928 -6.78 -35.14 -19.90
N ALA A 929 -7.94 -35.76 -19.70
CA ALA A 929 -9.16 -35.25 -20.33
C ALA A 929 -9.68 -33.95 -19.71
N ALA A 930 -9.55 -33.76 -18.40
CA ALA A 930 -9.82 -32.47 -17.78
C ALA A 930 -8.61 -31.52 -17.91
N ILE A 931 -7.46 -31.91 -17.37
CA ILE A 931 -6.27 -31.06 -17.33
C ILE A 931 -5.04 -31.84 -17.77
N HIS A 932 -4.22 -31.21 -18.60
CA HIS A 932 -2.83 -31.61 -18.81
C HIS A 932 -1.88 -30.59 -18.17
N CYS A 933 -1.13 -31.05 -17.18
CA CYS A 933 -0.06 -30.32 -16.52
C CYS A 933 1.25 -30.55 -17.30
N HIS A 934 1.71 -29.52 -18.01
CA HIS A 934 2.76 -29.65 -19.01
C HIS A 934 4.18 -29.50 -18.46
N LEU A 935 4.45 -28.41 -17.74
CA LEU A 935 5.78 -28.07 -17.18
C LEU A 935 5.68 -27.30 -15.85
N GLY A 936 6.69 -27.47 -14.99
CA GLY A 936 6.85 -26.70 -13.74
C GLY A 936 6.00 -27.17 -12.56
N GLN A 937 5.55 -26.22 -11.74
CA GLN A 937 4.71 -26.44 -10.56
C GLN A 937 3.31 -25.90 -10.81
N ILE A 938 2.29 -26.71 -10.50
CA ILE A 938 0.86 -26.38 -10.69
C ILE A 938 0.09 -26.72 -9.41
N SER A 939 -0.81 -25.82 -9.01
CA SER A 939 -1.71 -26.02 -7.85
C SER A 939 -3.16 -26.19 -8.31
N ILE A 940 -3.85 -27.18 -7.77
CA ILE A 940 -5.27 -27.47 -8.01
C ILE A 940 -5.96 -27.62 -6.66
N GLU A 941 -6.89 -26.72 -6.38
CA GLU A 941 -7.44 -26.49 -5.05
C GLU A 941 -8.98 -26.53 -5.10
N ASN A 942 -9.60 -27.21 -4.13
CA ASN A 942 -11.04 -27.20 -3.88
C ASN A 942 -11.90 -27.38 -5.15
N SER A 943 -11.56 -28.34 -6.01
CA SER A 943 -12.14 -28.48 -7.35
C SER A 943 -12.75 -29.86 -7.60
N LEU A 944 -13.75 -29.92 -8.48
CA LEU A 944 -14.47 -31.15 -8.86
C LEU A 944 -14.14 -31.56 -10.30
N PHE A 945 -13.77 -32.83 -10.49
CA PHE A 945 -13.50 -33.44 -11.79
C PHE A 945 -14.44 -34.61 -12.02
N VAL A 946 -15.35 -34.47 -12.97
CA VAL A 946 -16.42 -35.44 -13.17
C VAL A 946 -16.66 -35.80 -14.63
N ASN A 947 -16.81 -37.11 -14.91
CA ASN A 947 -17.18 -37.62 -16.22
C ASN A 947 -16.26 -37.15 -17.37
N ASN A 948 -14.96 -36.98 -17.09
CA ASN A 948 -13.96 -36.67 -18.11
C ASN A 948 -13.43 -37.98 -18.71
N ILE A 949 -13.21 -38.01 -20.03
CA ILE A 949 -12.86 -39.24 -20.76
C ILE A 949 -11.57 -39.05 -21.55
N SER A 950 -10.50 -39.70 -21.08
CA SER A 950 -9.20 -39.73 -21.72
C SER A 950 -9.06 -40.94 -22.65
N SER A 951 -8.70 -40.69 -23.90
CA SER A 951 -8.34 -41.76 -24.86
C SER A 951 -6.95 -42.36 -24.60
N GLY A 952 -6.17 -41.79 -23.68
CA GLY A 952 -4.87 -42.27 -23.21
C GLY A 952 -4.88 -42.44 -21.68
N ASN A 953 -3.87 -41.92 -21.00
CA ASN A 953 -3.70 -41.99 -19.55
C ASN A 953 -4.38 -40.80 -18.84
N GLY A 954 -4.64 -40.93 -17.53
CA GLY A 954 -5.14 -39.84 -16.69
C GLY A 954 -6.52 -39.35 -17.10
N GLY A 955 -7.57 -40.00 -16.60
CA GLY A 955 -8.95 -39.69 -16.99
C GLY A 955 -9.40 -38.29 -16.60
N ALA A 956 -8.89 -37.74 -15.50
CA ALA A 956 -9.05 -36.33 -15.16
C ALA A 956 -7.75 -35.55 -15.40
N ILE A 957 -6.70 -35.83 -14.62
CA ILE A 957 -5.47 -35.05 -14.60
C ILE A 957 -4.31 -35.91 -15.14
N GLN A 958 -3.58 -35.37 -16.12
CA GLN A 958 -2.30 -35.94 -16.56
C GLN A 958 -1.14 -35.00 -16.23
N ILE A 959 -0.10 -35.56 -15.62
CA ILE A 959 1.15 -34.89 -15.30
C ILE A 959 2.26 -35.44 -16.21
N GLY A 960 3.02 -34.58 -16.88
CA GLY A 960 4.12 -35.00 -17.77
C GLY A 960 5.39 -34.16 -17.57
N GLY A 961 6.51 -34.58 -18.18
CA GLY A 961 7.68 -33.70 -18.37
C GLY A 961 8.49 -33.31 -17.12
N GLY A 962 8.33 -34.00 -15.98
CA GLY A 962 9.02 -33.63 -14.73
C GLY A 962 8.27 -32.57 -13.89
N VAL A 963 6.98 -32.40 -14.15
CA VAL A 963 6.09 -31.51 -13.39
C VAL A 963 5.90 -31.98 -11.96
N THR A 964 5.71 -31.03 -11.05
CA THR A 964 5.12 -31.27 -9.72
C THR A 964 3.71 -30.68 -9.68
N ALA A 965 2.69 -31.52 -9.53
CA ALA A 965 1.31 -31.07 -9.35
C ALA A 965 0.87 -31.30 -7.90
N THR A 966 0.26 -30.28 -7.31
CA THR A 966 -0.31 -30.36 -5.95
C THR A 966 -1.83 -30.25 -6.05
N VAL A 967 -2.54 -31.23 -5.48
CA VAL A 967 -3.99 -31.39 -5.57
C VAL A 967 -4.56 -31.43 -4.16
N ILE A 968 -5.40 -30.46 -3.81
CA ILE A 968 -5.83 -30.22 -2.44
C ILE A 968 -7.35 -30.08 -2.37
N ASN A 969 -8.00 -30.76 -1.42
CA ASN A 969 -9.45 -30.67 -1.18
C ASN A 969 -10.29 -30.93 -2.45
N CYS A 970 -9.84 -31.79 -3.36
CA CYS A 970 -10.53 -32.02 -4.63
C CYS A 970 -11.38 -33.29 -4.60
N THR A 971 -12.41 -33.36 -5.45
CA THR A 971 -13.16 -34.61 -5.70
C THR A 971 -13.01 -35.01 -7.16
N LEU A 972 -12.56 -36.23 -7.42
CA LEU A 972 -12.41 -36.81 -8.75
C LEU A 972 -13.30 -38.06 -8.83
N CYS A 973 -14.38 -37.99 -9.59
CA CYS A 973 -15.35 -39.07 -9.68
C CYS A 973 -15.78 -39.37 -11.12
N ASP A 974 -16.04 -40.64 -11.41
CA ASP A 974 -16.59 -41.07 -12.71
C ASP A 974 -15.73 -40.72 -13.93
N ASN A 975 -14.42 -40.50 -13.75
CA ASN A 975 -13.51 -40.23 -14.86
C ASN A 975 -13.01 -41.54 -15.49
N VAL A 976 -12.78 -41.53 -16.80
CA VAL A 976 -12.42 -42.72 -17.58
C VAL A 976 -11.13 -42.47 -18.35
N ALA A 977 -10.20 -43.40 -18.27
CA ALA A 977 -8.99 -43.48 -19.09
C ALA A 977 -8.94 -44.81 -19.84
N SER A 978 -8.62 -44.75 -21.13
CA SER A 978 -8.39 -45.96 -21.94
C SER A 978 -7.06 -46.64 -21.58
N GLY A 979 -6.09 -45.87 -21.08
CA GLY A 979 -4.84 -46.34 -20.47
C GLY A 979 -4.88 -46.32 -18.93
N PRO A 980 -3.73 -46.49 -18.26
CA PRO A 980 -3.64 -46.43 -16.79
C PRO A 980 -4.08 -45.08 -16.20
N GLY A 981 -4.65 -45.13 -14.99
CA GLY A 981 -4.99 -43.96 -14.19
C GLY A 981 -6.30 -43.28 -14.57
N GLY A 982 -7.40 -43.77 -14.00
CA GLY A 982 -8.74 -43.22 -14.20
C GLY A 982 -8.87 -41.79 -13.67
N ALA A 983 -8.24 -41.44 -12.55
CA ALA A 983 -8.21 -40.07 -12.04
C ALA A 983 -6.91 -39.36 -12.44
N PHE A 984 -5.77 -39.96 -12.07
CA PHE A 984 -4.44 -39.39 -12.26
C PHE A 984 -3.57 -40.26 -13.17
N GLY A 985 -2.93 -39.64 -14.16
CA GLY A 985 -1.88 -40.26 -14.98
C GLY A 985 -0.54 -39.56 -14.81
N LEU A 986 0.54 -40.33 -14.64
CA LEU A 986 1.91 -39.84 -14.52
C LEU A 986 2.73 -40.23 -15.76
N GLY A 987 3.46 -39.27 -16.34
CA GLY A 987 4.02 -39.41 -17.68
C GLY A 987 5.51 -39.76 -17.77
N THR A 988 6.33 -39.41 -16.76
CA THR A 988 7.78 -39.68 -16.75
C THR A 988 8.29 -39.98 -15.34
N ALA A 989 9.49 -40.55 -15.26
CA ALA A 989 10.18 -40.87 -14.02
C ALA A 989 10.63 -39.65 -13.17
N ALA A 990 10.41 -38.41 -13.61
CA ALA A 990 10.76 -37.20 -12.86
C ALA A 990 9.53 -36.41 -12.37
N SER A 991 8.32 -36.91 -12.62
CA SER A 991 7.08 -36.20 -12.29
C SER A 991 6.62 -36.54 -10.88
N ASN A 992 6.17 -35.54 -10.12
CA ASN A 992 5.71 -35.68 -8.74
C ASN A 992 4.24 -35.28 -8.61
N LEU A 993 3.48 -36.05 -7.83
CA LEU A 993 2.07 -35.78 -7.55
C LEU A 993 1.85 -35.76 -6.04
N ASN A 994 1.45 -34.60 -5.52
CA ASN A 994 1.13 -34.40 -4.12
C ASN A 994 -0.38 -34.26 -3.97
N VAL A 995 -1.01 -35.13 -3.19
CA VAL A 995 -2.47 -35.20 -3.04
C VAL A 995 -2.83 -35.08 -1.56
N TYR A 996 -3.64 -34.08 -1.24
CA TYR A 996 -4.00 -33.72 0.13
C TYR A 996 -5.53 -33.59 0.25
N ASN A 997 -6.11 -34.19 1.29
CA ASN A 997 -7.56 -34.12 1.59
C ASN A 997 -8.49 -34.38 0.39
N THR A 998 -8.08 -35.20 -0.57
CA THR A 998 -8.77 -35.35 -1.85
C THR A 998 -9.50 -36.68 -1.91
N ILE A 999 -10.70 -36.70 -2.50
CA ILE A 999 -11.43 -37.92 -2.83
C ILE A 999 -11.19 -38.29 -4.29
N ALA A 1000 -10.76 -39.52 -4.56
CA ALA A 1000 -10.76 -40.08 -5.91
C ALA A 1000 -11.47 -41.45 -5.90
N TRP A 1001 -12.67 -41.49 -6.49
CA TRP A 1001 -13.58 -42.63 -6.39
C TRP A 1001 -14.24 -42.97 -7.72
N HIS A 1002 -14.44 -44.26 -7.99
CA HIS A 1002 -15.18 -44.74 -9.16
C HIS A 1002 -14.59 -44.24 -10.48
N ASN A 1003 -13.26 -44.14 -10.54
CA ASN A 1003 -12.55 -43.75 -11.75
C ASN A 1003 -12.02 -45.01 -12.44
N THR A 1004 -12.20 -45.11 -13.76
CA THR A 1004 -11.87 -46.32 -14.52
C THR A 1004 -10.62 -46.10 -15.38
N GLY A 1005 -9.59 -46.93 -15.23
CA GLY A 1005 -8.39 -46.95 -16.07
C GLY A 1005 -8.14 -48.32 -16.70
N ALA A 1006 -7.91 -48.40 -18.00
CA ALA A 1006 -7.70 -49.64 -18.76
C ALA A 1006 -8.77 -50.73 -18.49
N GLY A 1007 -10.02 -50.31 -18.29
CA GLY A 1007 -11.17 -51.19 -18.04
C GLY A 1007 -11.32 -51.69 -16.59
N ASN A 1008 -10.44 -51.27 -15.67
CA ASN A 1008 -10.53 -51.57 -14.24
C ASN A 1008 -10.79 -50.29 -13.44
N TYR A 1009 -11.51 -50.39 -12.32
CA TYR A 1009 -11.57 -49.30 -11.35
C TYR A 1009 -10.18 -49.09 -10.75
N ASN A 1010 -9.58 -47.97 -11.11
CA ASN A 1010 -8.21 -47.62 -10.75
C ASN A 1010 -8.03 -46.11 -10.86
N SER A 1011 -7.95 -45.43 -9.72
CA SER A 1011 -7.75 -43.97 -9.70
C SER A 1011 -6.32 -43.56 -10.05
N PHE A 1012 -5.34 -44.47 -10.00
CA PHE A 1012 -3.93 -44.16 -10.26
C PHE A 1012 -3.27 -45.03 -11.33
N GLY A 1013 -2.63 -44.39 -12.31
CA GLY A 1013 -1.76 -45.04 -13.27
C GLY A 1013 -0.31 -44.78 -12.90
N GLN A 1014 0.37 -45.74 -12.28
CA GLN A 1014 1.80 -45.65 -11.98
C GLN A 1014 2.68 -45.84 -13.23
N ASN A 1015 3.92 -45.35 -13.13
CA ASN A 1015 5.01 -45.59 -14.08
C ASN A 1015 5.15 -47.08 -14.42
N THR A 1016 5.57 -47.36 -15.66
CA THR A 1016 6.06 -48.69 -16.07
C THR A 1016 7.47 -49.01 -15.53
N ASP A 1017 8.11 -48.08 -14.83
CA ASP A 1017 9.38 -48.28 -14.12
C ASP A 1017 9.34 -47.68 -12.70
N VAL A 1018 9.08 -48.53 -11.72
CA VAL A 1018 9.08 -48.22 -10.27
C VAL A 1018 10.47 -47.83 -9.73
N ASN A 1019 11.53 -47.91 -10.55
CA ASN A 1019 12.91 -47.63 -10.13
C ASN A 1019 13.46 -46.27 -10.61
N GLY A 1020 12.64 -45.44 -11.29
CA GLY A 1020 13.08 -44.26 -12.02
C GLY A 1020 13.13 -42.91 -11.27
N GLY A 1021 12.57 -42.79 -10.05
CA GLY A 1021 12.82 -41.66 -9.15
C GLY A 1021 11.73 -40.56 -8.98
N GLY A 1022 10.52 -40.70 -9.51
CA GLY A 1022 9.39 -39.79 -9.25
C GLY A 1022 8.55 -40.26 -8.06
N THR A 1023 7.75 -39.38 -7.45
CA THR A 1023 7.00 -39.71 -6.21
C THR A 1023 5.50 -39.36 -6.28
N VAL A 1024 4.65 -40.26 -5.81
CA VAL A 1024 3.26 -39.96 -5.43
C VAL A 1024 3.17 -39.85 -3.90
N ILE A 1025 2.66 -38.73 -3.41
CA ILE A 1025 2.41 -38.49 -1.98
C ILE A 1025 0.91 -38.31 -1.79
N SER A 1026 0.30 -39.06 -0.86
CA SER A 1026 -1.12 -38.98 -0.56
C SER A 1026 -1.37 -38.85 0.95
N LEU A 1027 -1.52 -37.62 1.45
CA LEU A 1027 -1.78 -37.40 2.88
C LEU A 1027 -3.25 -37.07 3.11
N SER A 1028 -3.83 -37.69 4.13
CA SER A 1028 -5.22 -37.46 4.57
C SER A 1028 -6.25 -37.49 3.43
N SER A 1029 -5.99 -38.27 2.38
CA SER A 1029 -6.81 -38.39 1.17
C SER A 1029 -7.54 -39.73 1.10
N ALA A 1030 -8.67 -39.81 0.42
CA ALA A 1030 -9.48 -41.02 0.28
C ALA A 1030 -9.51 -41.47 -1.18
N ILE A 1031 -8.81 -42.55 -1.52
CA ILE A 1031 -8.60 -42.92 -2.92
C ILE A 1031 -8.86 -44.40 -3.16
N GLU A 1032 -9.56 -44.69 -4.26
CA GLU A 1032 -9.73 -46.04 -4.80
C GLU A 1032 -8.40 -46.56 -5.36
N SER A 1033 -7.81 -47.52 -4.65
CA SER A 1033 -6.48 -48.09 -4.92
C SER A 1033 -6.51 -49.60 -4.73
N GLN A 1034 -5.42 -50.29 -5.08
CA GLN A 1034 -5.19 -51.71 -4.75
C GLN A 1034 -4.32 -51.90 -3.50
N SER A 1035 -3.77 -50.82 -2.94
CA SER A 1035 -2.90 -50.82 -1.74
C SER A 1035 -3.13 -49.58 -0.87
N THR A 1036 -2.89 -49.72 0.43
CA THR A 1036 -2.87 -48.63 1.43
C THR A 1036 -1.57 -47.83 1.45
N LYS A 1037 -0.54 -48.30 0.74
CA LYS A 1037 0.74 -47.61 0.53
C LYS A 1037 1.14 -47.66 -0.93
N PHE A 1038 1.43 -46.52 -1.53
CA PHE A 1038 2.14 -46.43 -2.80
C PHE A 1038 3.62 -46.77 -2.54
N THR A 1039 4.29 -47.39 -3.51
CA THR A 1039 5.64 -47.95 -3.35
C THR A 1039 6.76 -46.89 -3.28
N ASP A 1040 6.43 -45.61 -3.48
CA ASP A 1040 7.34 -44.50 -3.77
C ASP A 1040 7.14 -43.24 -2.91
N GLY A 1041 6.28 -43.26 -1.88
CA GLY A 1041 5.95 -42.06 -1.09
C GLY A 1041 5.43 -42.29 0.34
N ASN A 1042 5.15 -41.18 1.03
CA ASN A 1042 4.54 -41.15 2.37
C ASN A 1042 3.00 -41.00 2.25
N ASP A 1043 2.25 -41.92 2.84
CA ASP A 1043 0.78 -42.01 2.72
C ASP A 1043 0.09 -41.97 4.09
N GLU A 1044 0.49 -41.02 4.94
CA GLU A 1044 -0.07 -40.86 6.27
C GLU A 1044 -1.57 -40.52 6.21
N ASN A 1045 -2.36 -41.16 7.08
CA ASN A 1045 -3.80 -40.97 7.22
C ASN A 1045 -4.62 -41.21 5.92
N HIS A 1046 -4.08 -41.97 4.96
CA HIS A 1046 -4.77 -42.34 3.73
C HIS A 1046 -5.97 -43.29 4.00
N ILE A 1047 -7.13 -42.99 3.42
CA ILE A 1047 -8.30 -43.88 3.43
C ILE A 1047 -8.33 -44.68 2.12
N PHE A 1048 -8.23 -45.99 2.26
CA PHE A 1048 -8.40 -46.92 1.16
C PHE A 1048 -9.89 -47.09 0.82
N LEU A 1049 -10.29 -46.65 -0.37
CA LEU A 1049 -11.65 -46.83 -0.85
C LEU A 1049 -11.80 -48.13 -1.64
N SER A 1050 -12.91 -48.83 -1.42
CA SER A 1050 -13.26 -50.10 -2.08
C SER A 1050 -14.78 -50.27 -2.15
N GLN A 1051 -15.26 -51.35 -2.76
CA GLN A 1051 -16.70 -51.67 -2.74
C GLN A 1051 -17.28 -51.83 -1.33
N GLU A 1052 -16.45 -52.12 -0.32
CA GLU A 1052 -16.85 -52.26 1.07
C GLU A 1052 -16.67 -50.96 1.88
N ASN A 1053 -15.82 -50.05 1.41
CA ASN A 1053 -15.53 -48.75 2.04
C ASN A 1053 -15.65 -47.64 1.00
N THR A 1054 -16.88 -47.20 0.76
CA THR A 1054 -17.22 -46.24 -0.31
C THR A 1054 -17.42 -44.84 0.25
N PRO A 1055 -16.99 -43.76 -0.45
CA PRO A 1055 -17.42 -42.42 -0.10
C PRO A 1055 -18.91 -42.32 -0.41
N MET A 1056 -19.70 -41.98 0.61
CA MET A 1056 -21.14 -41.88 0.43
C MET A 1056 -21.48 -40.46 -0.01
N PHE A 1057 -21.85 -40.35 -1.29
CA PHE A 1057 -22.37 -39.10 -1.86
C PHE A 1057 -23.90 -39.09 -1.87
N THR A 1058 -24.49 -37.90 -1.84
CA THR A 1058 -25.92 -37.68 -2.08
C THR A 1058 -26.39 -38.28 -3.41
N GLU A 1059 -27.68 -38.64 -3.51
CA GLU A 1059 -28.26 -39.26 -4.72
C GLU A 1059 -28.13 -38.35 -5.95
N ASP A 1060 -28.33 -37.05 -5.78
CA ASP A 1060 -28.39 -36.05 -6.87
C ASP A 1060 -27.04 -35.34 -7.14
N GLY A 1061 -25.94 -35.76 -6.50
CA GLY A 1061 -24.66 -35.06 -6.66
C GLY A 1061 -23.45 -35.69 -5.99
N TYR A 1062 -22.47 -34.84 -5.71
CA TYR A 1062 -21.13 -35.21 -5.20
C TYR A 1062 -20.85 -34.65 -3.79
N GLN A 1063 -21.88 -34.16 -3.10
CA GLN A 1063 -21.80 -33.80 -1.69
C GLN A 1063 -21.82 -35.05 -0.82
N LEU A 1064 -21.12 -35.03 0.31
CA LEU A 1064 -21.08 -36.16 1.25
C LEU A 1064 -22.44 -36.30 1.98
N GLN A 1065 -22.82 -37.54 2.31
CA GLN A 1065 -23.99 -37.83 3.13
C GLN A 1065 -23.60 -38.49 4.45
N LYS A 1066 -24.47 -38.36 5.45
CA LYS A 1066 -24.25 -38.86 6.81
C LYS A 1066 -23.74 -40.30 6.81
N GLY A 1067 -22.64 -40.52 7.52
CA GLY A 1067 -21.97 -41.81 7.66
C GLY A 1067 -20.85 -42.06 6.64
N SER A 1068 -20.63 -41.15 5.69
CA SER A 1068 -19.53 -41.29 4.74
C SER A 1068 -18.19 -41.38 5.48
N PRO A 1069 -17.27 -42.26 5.08
CA PRO A 1069 -15.94 -42.36 5.70
C PRO A 1069 -15.06 -41.12 5.47
N CYS A 1070 -15.50 -40.17 4.64
CA CYS A 1070 -14.75 -38.97 4.30
C CYS A 1070 -15.16 -37.72 5.11
N ILE A 1071 -16.16 -37.85 5.98
CA ILE A 1071 -16.61 -36.76 6.86
C ILE A 1071 -15.67 -36.66 8.07
N ASP A 1072 -15.26 -35.45 8.46
CA ASP A 1072 -14.45 -35.15 9.64
C ASP A 1072 -13.12 -35.94 9.70
N THR A 1073 -12.50 -36.19 8.55
CA THR A 1073 -11.31 -37.06 8.45
C THR A 1073 -10.15 -36.44 7.67
N GLY A 1074 -10.28 -35.22 7.18
CA GLY A 1074 -9.19 -34.49 6.53
C GLY A 1074 -8.23 -33.85 7.53
N ASP A 1075 -7.16 -33.26 7.00
CA ASP A 1075 -6.19 -32.47 7.76
C ASP A 1075 -6.53 -30.97 7.66
N ASP A 1076 -6.86 -30.37 8.80
CA ASP A 1076 -7.31 -28.98 8.93
C ASP A 1076 -6.28 -27.96 8.45
N ASN A 1077 -5.00 -28.33 8.35
CA ASN A 1077 -3.96 -27.44 7.80
C ASN A 1077 -4.24 -27.03 6.35
N TYR A 1078 -5.03 -27.83 5.62
CA TYR A 1078 -5.43 -27.52 4.24
C TYR A 1078 -6.77 -26.75 4.17
N ALA A 1079 -7.42 -26.41 5.29
CA ALA A 1079 -8.66 -25.65 5.31
C ALA A 1079 -8.49 -24.18 4.94
N ALA A 1080 -7.33 -23.58 5.23
CA ALA A 1080 -7.05 -22.16 4.93
C ALA A 1080 -6.87 -21.88 3.42
N ILE A 1081 -6.74 -22.93 2.59
CA ILE A 1081 -6.49 -22.83 1.14
C ILE A 1081 -7.74 -22.39 0.37
N SER A 1082 -8.93 -22.74 0.87
CA SER A 1082 -10.21 -22.19 0.42
C SER A 1082 -11.11 -22.03 1.63
N VAL A 1083 -11.64 -20.83 1.89
CA VAL A 1083 -12.47 -20.56 3.08
C VAL A 1083 -13.84 -21.25 3.01
N CYS A 1084 -14.33 -21.52 1.80
CA CYS A 1084 -15.58 -22.23 1.55
C CYS A 1084 -15.40 -23.41 0.59
N ASP A 1085 -16.29 -24.39 0.66
CA ASP A 1085 -16.43 -25.49 -0.28
C ASP A 1085 -17.13 -25.06 -1.59
N LEU A 1086 -17.31 -25.98 -2.54
CA LEU A 1086 -17.99 -25.68 -3.80
C LEU A 1086 -19.48 -25.33 -3.66
N ALA A 1087 -20.10 -25.57 -2.50
CA ALA A 1087 -21.47 -25.16 -2.19
C ALA A 1087 -21.52 -23.83 -1.39
N GLY A 1088 -20.39 -23.14 -1.26
CA GLY A 1088 -20.28 -21.88 -0.51
C GLY A 1088 -20.36 -22.06 1.01
N LYS A 1089 -20.20 -23.28 1.54
CA LYS A 1089 -20.19 -23.58 2.98
C LYS A 1089 -18.77 -23.51 3.52
N SER A 1090 -18.61 -23.06 4.77
CA SER A 1090 -17.29 -23.02 5.45
C SER A 1090 -16.56 -24.36 5.35
N ARG A 1091 -15.28 -24.37 5.00
CA ARG A 1091 -14.44 -25.59 4.93
C ARG A 1091 -14.20 -26.27 6.29
N LEU A 1092 -14.53 -25.62 7.40
CA LEU A 1092 -14.49 -26.23 8.74
C LEU A 1092 -15.91 -26.18 9.31
N ALA A 1093 -16.78 -27.05 8.81
CA ALA A 1093 -18.16 -27.14 9.27
C ALA A 1093 -18.35 -28.16 10.41
N GLY A 1094 -17.44 -29.13 10.53
CA GLY A 1094 -17.42 -30.17 11.55
C GLY A 1094 -16.27 -30.04 12.57
N THR A 1095 -15.87 -31.17 13.13
CA THR A 1095 -14.70 -31.30 14.03
C THR A 1095 -13.37 -31.23 13.28
N HIS A 1096 -13.36 -31.71 12.04
CA HIS A 1096 -12.23 -31.63 11.11
C HIS A 1096 -12.78 -31.33 9.71
N ILE A 1097 -11.93 -30.83 8.81
CA ILE A 1097 -12.28 -30.66 7.40
C ILE A 1097 -12.67 -32.00 6.76
N ASP A 1098 -13.69 -31.99 5.91
CA ASP A 1098 -14.05 -33.16 5.11
C ASP A 1098 -13.07 -33.36 3.96
N ARG A 1099 -12.85 -34.62 3.58
CA ARG A 1099 -12.08 -34.90 2.36
C ARG A 1099 -12.94 -34.59 1.15
N GLY A 1100 -12.34 -34.01 0.11
CA GLY A 1100 -13.01 -33.69 -1.14
C GLY A 1100 -13.41 -32.22 -1.25
N ALA A 1101 -14.15 -31.89 -2.30
CA ALA A 1101 -14.52 -30.53 -2.68
C ALA A 1101 -15.77 -29.96 -1.97
N TYR A 1102 -16.43 -30.77 -1.13
CA TYR A 1102 -17.66 -30.40 -0.40
C TYR A 1102 -17.55 -30.78 1.08
N GLU A 1103 -18.13 -29.96 1.94
CA GLU A 1103 -18.30 -30.23 3.36
C GLU A 1103 -19.71 -30.77 3.66
N PHE A 1104 -19.80 -31.67 4.62
CA PHE A 1104 -21.03 -32.17 5.19
C PHE A 1104 -21.48 -31.30 6.36
N VAL A 1105 -22.74 -30.86 6.32
CA VAL A 1105 -23.37 -30.09 7.41
C VAL A 1105 -24.56 -30.86 7.97
N GLU A 1106 -24.56 -31.12 9.28
CA GLU A 1106 -25.65 -31.85 9.93
C GLU A 1106 -26.94 -31.01 9.94
N GLY A 1107 -28.05 -31.59 9.45
CA GLY A 1107 -29.36 -30.94 9.44
C GLY A 1107 -29.72 -30.17 8.16
N THR A 1108 -28.81 -30.06 7.18
CA THR A 1108 -29.18 -29.58 5.85
C THR A 1108 -29.79 -30.74 5.04
N THR A 1109 -31.10 -30.74 4.86
CA THR A 1109 -31.71 -31.49 3.75
C THR A 1109 -31.14 -30.95 2.45
N ALA A 1110 -30.74 -31.84 1.52
CA ALA A 1110 -30.19 -31.52 0.20
C ALA A 1110 -30.81 -30.22 -0.33
N ILE A 1111 -29.97 -29.20 -0.52
CA ILE A 1111 -30.46 -27.89 -0.95
C ILE A 1111 -31.10 -28.08 -2.32
N ASN A 1112 -32.42 -27.95 -2.37
CA ASN A 1112 -33.18 -27.70 -3.59
C ASN A 1112 -32.82 -26.29 -4.07
N SER A 1113 -31.75 -26.10 -4.85
CA SER A 1113 -31.57 -24.86 -5.61
C SER A 1113 -30.56 -24.99 -6.75
N HIS A 1114 -31.09 -25.07 -7.98
CA HIS A 1114 -30.51 -24.43 -9.17
C HIS A 1114 -29.10 -24.82 -9.63
N THR A 1115 -28.54 -25.96 -9.22
CA THR A 1115 -27.37 -26.55 -9.91
C THR A 1115 -27.83 -27.20 -11.23
N PRO A 1116 -27.37 -26.77 -12.42
CA PRO A 1116 -27.69 -27.39 -13.69
C PRO A 1116 -27.15 -28.83 -13.70
N ALA A 1117 -28.07 -29.79 -13.58
CA ALA A 1117 -27.89 -31.23 -13.78
C ALA A 1117 -26.46 -31.73 -13.50
N LEU A 1118 -26.05 -31.70 -12.22
CA LEU A 1118 -24.98 -32.58 -11.71
C LEU A 1118 -25.54 -33.98 -11.39
N SER A 1119 -26.78 -34.27 -11.80
CA SER A 1119 -27.37 -35.58 -11.56
C SER A 1119 -26.50 -36.64 -12.23
N LYS A 1120 -26.26 -37.73 -11.49
CA LYS A 1120 -25.59 -38.93 -12.03
C LYS A 1120 -26.30 -39.51 -13.27
N SER A 1121 -27.47 -38.97 -13.65
CA SER A 1121 -28.38 -39.49 -14.67
C SER A 1121 -28.56 -38.62 -15.93
N GLU A 1122 -28.05 -37.39 -16.00
CA GLU A 1122 -28.28 -36.47 -17.15
C GLU A 1122 -27.01 -36.05 -17.93
N GLY A 1123 -25.96 -36.86 -17.92
CA GLY A 1123 -24.92 -36.76 -18.93
C GLY A 1123 -25.43 -37.30 -20.28
N ALA A 1124 -25.38 -36.52 -21.35
CA ALA A 1124 -25.47 -37.11 -22.69
C ALA A 1124 -24.34 -38.15 -22.80
N ILE A 1125 -24.68 -39.43 -22.83
CA ILE A 1125 -23.70 -40.50 -22.92
C ILE A 1125 -23.18 -40.46 -24.36
N TYR A 1126 -21.89 -40.25 -24.56
CA TYR A 1126 -21.26 -40.42 -25.87
C TYR A 1126 -20.33 -41.63 -25.77
N ASP A 1127 -20.39 -42.51 -26.76
CA ASP A 1127 -19.50 -43.66 -26.81
C ASP A 1127 -18.02 -43.23 -26.92
N LEU A 1128 -17.09 -44.20 -26.79
CA LEU A 1128 -15.65 -43.98 -26.93
C LEU A 1128 -15.24 -43.44 -28.32
N SER A 1129 -16.17 -43.41 -29.30
CA SER A 1129 -15.99 -42.80 -30.62
C SER A 1129 -16.53 -41.37 -30.75
N GLY A 1130 -17.08 -40.80 -29.66
CA GLY A 1130 -17.60 -39.43 -29.64
C GLY A 1130 -19.00 -39.28 -30.24
N ARG A 1131 -19.78 -40.37 -30.41
CA ARG A 1131 -21.17 -40.29 -30.89
C ARG A 1131 -22.17 -40.17 -29.75
N ARG A 1132 -23.08 -39.20 -29.83
CA ARG A 1132 -24.16 -38.99 -28.86
C ARG A 1132 -25.10 -40.19 -28.84
N ILE A 1133 -25.20 -40.88 -27.72
CA ILE A 1133 -26.22 -41.88 -27.46
C ILE A 1133 -27.51 -41.10 -27.16
N LYS A 1134 -28.45 -41.08 -28.10
CA LYS A 1134 -29.74 -40.40 -27.93
C LYS A 1134 -30.57 -41.13 -26.85
N GLY A 1135 -30.70 -40.53 -25.67
CA GLY A 1135 -31.75 -40.88 -24.73
C GLY A 1135 -33.12 -40.54 -25.32
N HIS A 1136 -33.97 -41.55 -25.49
CA HIS A 1136 -35.38 -41.34 -25.84
C HIS A 1136 -36.12 -40.75 -24.64
N GLY A 1137 -36.46 -39.47 -24.72
CA GLY A 1137 -37.45 -38.86 -23.85
C GLY A 1137 -38.82 -39.52 -24.05
N ALA A 1138 -39.45 -39.89 -22.94
CA ALA A 1138 -40.82 -40.40 -22.96
C ALA A 1138 -41.80 -39.29 -23.42
N ARG A 1139 -42.28 -39.37 -24.67
CA ARG A 1139 -43.62 -38.92 -25.05
C ARG A 1139 -44.31 -39.98 -25.92
N SER A 1140 -45.61 -40.10 -25.67
CA SER A 1140 -46.52 -41.19 -25.97
C SER A 1140 -46.93 -41.38 -27.44
N LYS A 1141 -47.34 -42.64 -27.76
CA LYS A 1141 -48.08 -43.18 -28.94
C LYS A 1141 -47.22 -43.35 -30.21
N GLY A 1142 -47.23 -44.48 -30.92
CA GLY A 1142 -47.97 -45.74 -30.84
C GLY A 1142 -47.48 -46.69 -31.96
N GLN A 1143 -47.70 -47.99 -31.77
CA GLN A 1143 -47.67 -49.13 -32.71
C GLN A 1143 -46.67 -49.20 -33.88
N GLU A 1144 -46.07 -50.40 -33.94
CA GLU A 1144 -45.50 -51.13 -35.09
C GLU A 1144 -43.98 -51.19 -35.27
N ASP A 1145 -43.57 -52.43 -35.59
CA ASP A 1145 -42.29 -52.93 -36.11
C ASP A 1145 -41.16 -53.35 -35.16
N ASN A 1146 -41.41 -54.56 -34.63
CA ASN A 1146 -40.44 -55.65 -34.49
C ASN A 1146 -39.55 -55.83 -35.75
N GLN A 1147 -38.32 -56.29 -35.47
CA GLN A 1147 -37.53 -57.20 -36.32
C GLN A 1147 -36.48 -56.58 -37.25
N MET A 1148 -35.36 -56.15 -36.67
CA MET A 1148 -34.05 -56.31 -37.31
C MET A 1148 -32.96 -56.65 -36.28
N ILE A 1149 -32.41 -57.87 -36.43
CA ILE A 1149 -31.01 -58.26 -36.21
C ILE A 1149 -30.64 -58.46 -34.71
N ASN A 1150 -30.96 -59.57 -34.04
CA ASN A 1150 -30.29 -60.89 -34.16
C ASN A 1150 -29.34 -61.05 -35.35
N ASP A 1151 -28.07 -60.71 -35.16
CA ASP A 1151 -26.90 -61.52 -35.56
C ASP A 1151 -25.60 -60.73 -35.31
N GLN A 1152 -25.21 -60.59 -34.04
CA GLN A 1152 -23.80 -60.65 -33.64
C GLN A 1152 -23.67 -61.30 -32.25
N CYS A 1153 -23.22 -62.55 -32.29
CA CYS A 1153 -22.58 -63.39 -31.27
C CYS A 1153 -22.38 -62.76 -29.87
N SER A 1154 -23.06 -63.24 -28.84
CA SER A 1154 -22.76 -64.49 -28.10
C SER A 1154 -21.45 -64.45 -27.31
N MET A 1155 -21.52 -63.93 -26.09
CA MET A 1155 -20.99 -64.66 -24.92
C MET A 1155 -21.84 -64.33 -23.70
N PHE A 1156 -22.30 -65.39 -23.03
CA PHE A 1156 -23.07 -65.45 -21.78
C PHE A 1156 -24.59 -65.21 -21.86
N ASN A 1157 -25.28 -66.29 -22.24
CA ASN A 1157 -26.65 -66.57 -21.84
C ASN A 1157 -26.68 -67.06 -20.38
N GLY A 1158 -27.64 -66.56 -19.59
CA GLY A 1158 -27.86 -67.01 -18.22
C GLY A 1158 -29.11 -66.46 -17.54
N LEU A 1159 -30.29 -66.72 -18.14
CA LEU A 1159 -31.63 -66.81 -17.52
C LEU A 1159 -32.42 -65.54 -17.08
N LYS A 1160 -33.30 -65.13 -18.01
CA LYS A 1160 -34.69 -64.63 -17.88
C LYS A 1160 -35.53 -65.40 -16.81
N LYS A 1161 -36.67 -64.99 -16.25
CA LYS A 1161 -37.65 -63.87 -16.36
C LYS A 1161 -38.68 -64.06 -15.23
N GLY A 1162 -39.38 -63.01 -14.81
CA GLY A 1162 -40.65 -63.12 -14.08
C GLY A 1162 -41.24 -61.79 -13.60
N ILE A 1163 -41.89 -61.05 -14.51
CA ILE A 1163 -42.62 -59.80 -14.25
C ILE A 1163 -44.05 -60.12 -13.79
N TYR A 1164 -44.61 -59.32 -12.88
CA TYR A 1164 -46.03 -58.93 -12.91
C TYR A 1164 -46.20 -57.44 -12.60
N ILE A 1165 -46.96 -56.76 -13.48
CA ILE A 1165 -47.43 -55.37 -13.35
C ILE A 1165 -48.90 -55.43 -12.92
N VAL A 1166 -49.32 -54.55 -12.01
CA VAL A 1166 -50.72 -54.10 -11.88
C VAL A 1166 -50.79 -52.57 -11.69
N ASN A 1167 -51.26 -51.92 -12.77
CA ASN A 1167 -52.17 -50.76 -12.89
C ASN A 1167 -52.04 -49.44 -12.08
N ARG A 1168 -51.85 -48.37 -12.88
CA ARG A 1168 -52.73 -47.19 -13.16
C ARG A 1168 -53.08 -46.12 -12.11
N LYS A 1169 -52.78 -44.88 -12.54
CA LYS A 1169 -53.51 -43.57 -12.50
C LYS A 1169 -53.66 -42.89 -11.12
N LYS A 1170 -52.97 -41.79 -10.79
CA LYS A 1170 -52.90 -40.39 -11.35
C LYS A 1170 -53.92 -39.44 -10.72
N VAL A 1171 -53.47 -38.51 -9.87
CA VAL A 1171 -54.01 -37.14 -9.59
C VAL A 1171 -52.84 -36.30 -9.05
N ILE A 1172 -52.33 -35.32 -9.82
CA ILE A 1172 -52.29 -33.87 -9.52
C ILE A 1172 -51.58 -33.52 -8.20
N GLU A 1173 -50.31 -33.15 -8.27
CA GLU A 1173 -49.79 -31.76 -8.22
C GLU A 1173 -48.53 -31.67 -9.10
#